data_AF-A0A0R2EZ32-F1
#
_entry.id   AF-A0A0R2EZ32-F1
#
_cell.length_a   1.000
_cell.length_b   1.000
_cell.length_c   1.000
_cell.angle_alpha   90.00
_cell.angle_beta   90.00
_cell.angle_gamma   90.00
#
_symmetry.space_group_name_H-M   'P 1'
#
loop_
_entity.id
_entity.type
_entity.pdbx_description
1 polymer ?
#
loop_
_entity_poly.entity_id
_entity_poly.type
_entity_poly.pdbx_seq_one_letter_code
_entity_poly.pdbx_strand_id
1 'polypeptide(L)'
;MSSNSSKSDRPLKMRLAITVLGIVFATAVIFSQIAFGDNGVWLYTISTKGMDIKWALGVLSAYGLRILAMTALIWAMGLVVRRRQTVAAAMKVWLTTVWIGIVLLTGLLVLNSQMWHASLYNTVFLISRNAFPMVSGLIVFILLEPYIEKRASDQRFSLLVWILLTLDIIFNLDILHFGNGATFTGIFIAGCIALIHTRRPEWLSNKSLWLLAIAVFSLLFMGWALSSRQMAMVNSIRFVTMFSPLTVGPAIWLLQVLEKLPGLRPQHGEKSKLLSFSQGAVLVALFTASYSPFSNYLGGTLNRVKRFLPGGLRVVAAPVASLIVAVFLVIVTVVVVSLIRHFQLWKRFDRYWHTDFWDALGLLRNHAGDIFSRIWSEYYRPIVAFGTFYVTQAIATLLMSTSLQMTELMTHKTDSIFSTVVLSYPFKILGTVLIMGAAYWILEAFTNRYWLSVITINAFCLVYAIANRLKIISRATPVVPSDMAELGSFKEILSLVNPLVVWGVLIGLVLVVVAIVLVERRASKVIQSWPSRITKVLVSLVFLLGLGKMGGSYSFSRNVLEVFGIYNNGSANMLLYAQENGPIMAFLSQLDVKIMDQPKGYSKQAINNIVKKYQVRARTINKTRTVEPKNLTSIFKSSATMITNP
;
A
#
# COMPACT_ATOMS: atom_id res chain seq x y z
N MET A 1 49.89 0.35 29.70
CA MET A 1 49.74 -1.04 29.20
C MET A 1 48.63 -1.70 30.01
N SER A 2 47.63 -2.26 29.31
CA SER A 2 46.52 -3.17 29.70
C SER A 2 45.87 -3.05 31.10
N SER A 3 44.55 -3.10 31.28
CA SER A 3 43.52 -3.80 30.53
C SER A 3 42.17 -3.09 30.68
N ASN A 4 41.48 -2.94 29.56
CA ASN A 4 40.13 -2.42 29.47
C ASN A 4 39.36 -3.44 28.63
N SER A 5 38.86 -4.51 29.27
CA SER A 5 38.04 -5.53 28.59
C SER A 5 37.05 -6.21 29.55
N SER A 6 35.98 -5.51 29.91
CA SER A 6 34.75 -6.15 30.41
C SER A 6 33.57 -5.80 29.49
N LYS A 7 33.66 -6.23 28.23
CA LYS A 7 32.51 -6.22 27.31
C LYS A 7 31.74 -7.53 27.46
N SER A 8 30.56 -7.45 28.10
CA SER A 8 29.30 -7.98 27.56
C SER A 8 29.24 -9.45 27.11
N ASP A 9 29.55 -10.42 27.99
CA ASP A 9 29.09 -11.80 27.80
C ASP A 9 27.91 -12.10 28.73
N ARG A 10 26.70 -11.84 28.23
CA ARG A 10 25.51 -12.54 28.74
C ARG A 10 25.55 -13.97 28.23
N PRO A 11 25.09 -14.97 29.00
CA PRO A 11 25.01 -16.35 28.50
C PRO A 11 24.08 -16.37 27.29
N LEU A 12 24.59 -16.84 26.14
CA LEU A 12 23.88 -17.00 24.85
C LEU A 12 22.45 -17.55 25.02
N LYS A 13 22.28 -18.48 25.98
CA LYS A 13 21.01 -19.10 26.37
C LYS A 13 19.90 -18.10 26.72
N MET A 14 20.22 -17.01 27.41
CA MET A 14 19.24 -16.00 27.85
C MET A 14 18.75 -15.12 26.68
N ARG A 15 19.66 -14.76 25.76
CA ARG A 15 19.27 -14.02 24.53
C ARG A 15 18.40 -14.88 23.62
N LEU A 16 18.70 -16.17 23.55
CA LEU A 16 17.94 -17.13 22.75
C LEU A 16 16.53 -17.35 23.34
N ALA A 17 16.39 -17.44 24.67
CA ALA A 17 15.10 -17.57 25.33
C ALA A 17 14.15 -16.38 25.06
N ILE A 18 14.65 -15.14 25.17
CA ILE A 18 13.88 -13.91 24.87
C ILE A 18 13.47 -13.85 23.40
N THR A 19 14.35 -14.32 22.50
CA THR A 19 14.12 -14.37 21.05
C THR A 19 13.02 -15.38 20.72
N VAL A 20 13.11 -16.60 21.25
CA VAL A 20 12.11 -17.66 21.06
C VAL A 20 10.76 -17.23 21.61
N LEU A 21 10.72 -16.65 22.80
CA LEU A 21 9.47 -16.14 23.38
C LEU A 21 8.83 -15.05 22.51
N GLY A 22 9.63 -14.14 21.95
CA GLY A 22 9.16 -13.14 21.00
C GLY A 22 8.50 -13.76 19.76
N ILE A 23 9.09 -14.82 19.19
CA ILE A 23 8.49 -15.54 18.04
C ILE A 23 7.19 -16.22 18.43
N VAL A 24 7.16 -16.89 19.58
CA VAL A 24 5.95 -17.58 20.08
C VAL A 24 4.82 -16.58 20.26
N PHE A 25 5.10 -15.42 20.84
CA PHE A 25 4.15 -14.35 21.04
C PHE A 25 3.69 -13.69 19.73
N ALA A 26 4.60 -13.41 18.80
CA ALA A 26 4.22 -12.94 17.46
C ALA A 26 3.35 -13.96 16.74
N THR A 27 3.69 -15.25 16.84
CA THR A 27 2.92 -16.36 16.27
C THR A 27 1.52 -16.43 16.87
N ALA A 28 1.37 -16.31 18.18
CA ALA A 28 0.07 -16.33 18.85
C ALA A 28 -0.82 -15.16 18.39
N VAL A 29 -0.25 -13.95 18.25
CA VAL A 29 -0.98 -12.77 17.73
C VAL A 29 -1.42 -13.01 16.29
N ILE A 30 -0.52 -13.44 15.41
CA ILE A 30 -0.82 -13.72 14.00
C ILE A 30 -1.86 -14.82 13.88
N PHE A 31 -1.73 -15.87 14.68
CA PHE A 31 -2.66 -16.98 14.70
C PHE A 31 -4.06 -16.53 15.13
N SER A 32 -4.17 -15.67 16.14
CA SER A 32 -5.47 -15.14 16.59
C SER A 32 -6.19 -14.41 15.45
N GLN A 33 -5.47 -13.63 14.65
CA GLN A 33 -6.01 -12.89 13.51
C GLN A 33 -6.38 -13.81 12.33
N ILE A 34 -5.54 -14.79 12.02
CA ILE A 34 -5.78 -15.76 10.95
C ILE A 34 -6.93 -16.72 11.29
N ALA A 35 -7.05 -17.13 12.56
CA ALA A 35 -8.05 -18.07 13.01
C ALA A 35 -9.41 -17.41 13.24
N PHE A 36 -9.44 -16.24 13.88
CA PHE A 36 -10.67 -15.62 14.40
C PHE A 36 -10.85 -14.14 14.05
N GLY A 37 -10.03 -13.55 13.18
CA GLY A 37 -10.27 -12.21 12.62
C GLY A 37 -11.47 -12.17 11.68
N ASP A 38 -11.72 -11.03 11.03
CA ASP A 38 -12.91 -10.79 10.19
C ASP A 38 -13.10 -11.84 9.07
N ASN A 39 -12.01 -12.36 8.53
CA ASN A 39 -11.98 -13.44 7.53
C ASN A 39 -11.37 -14.74 8.11
N GLY A 40 -11.46 -14.91 9.42
CA GLY A 40 -10.81 -15.96 10.18
C GLY A 40 -11.30 -17.35 9.80
N VAL A 41 -10.36 -18.27 9.61
CA VAL A 41 -10.73 -19.59 9.06
C VAL A 41 -11.52 -20.46 10.04
N TRP A 42 -11.52 -20.11 11.33
CA TRP A 42 -12.26 -20.79 12.39
C TRP A 42 -13.41 -19.94 12.93
N LEU A 43 -13.71 -18.80 12.31
CA LEU A 43 -14.84 -17.95 12.71
C LEU A 43 -16.17 -18.72 12.67
N TYR A 44 -16.32 -19.68 11.75
CA TYR A 44 -17.50 -20.55 11.65
C TYR A 44 -17.76 -21.38 12.91
N THR A 45 -16.74 -21.65 13.73
CA THR A 45 -16.90 -22.40 14.99
C THR A 45 -17.58 -21.56 16.07
N ILE A 46 -17.49 -20.23 15.97
CA ILE A 46 -18.07 -19.28 16.94
C ILE A 46 -19.45 -18.80 16.47
N SER A 47 -19.74 -18.85 15.16
CA SER A 47 -20.99 -18.38 14.57
C SER A 47 -22.11 -19.45 14.46
N THR A 48 -21.92 -20.64 15.05
CA THR A 48 -22.95 -21.69 15.06
C THR A 48 -24.18 -21.26 15.87
N LYS A 49 -25.39 -21.55 15.36
CA LYS A 49 -26.68 -21.15 15.97
C LYS A 49 -26.99 -21.82 17.33
N GLY A 50 -26.18 -22.77 17.80
CA GLY A 50 -26.39 -23.50 19.05
C GLY A 50 -25.10 -23.80 19.80
N MET A 51 -25.21 -24.02 21.11
CA MET A 51 -24.11 -24.35 22.01
C MET A 51 -23.73 -25.84 21.86
N ASP A 52 -22.97 -26.17 20.82
CA ASP A 52 -22.35 -27.49 20.62
C ASP A 52 -20.94 -27.53 21.25
N ILE A 53 -20.37 -28.71 21.48
CA ILE A 53 -18.99 -28.91 21.98
C ILE A 53 -17.99 -28.16 21.10
N LYS A 54 -18.22 -28.14 19.78
CA LYS A 54 -17.40 -27.39 18.82
C LYS A 54 -17.44 -25.87 19.06
N TRP A 55 -18.60 -25.35 19.43
CA TRP A 55 -18.76 -23.93 19.75
C TRP A 55 -18.05 -23.57 21.05
N ALA A 56 -18.22 -24.38 22.10
CA ALA A 56 -17.55 -24.15 23.38
C ALA A 56 -16.03 -24.19 23.23
N LEU A 57 -15.50 -25.17 22.48
CA LEU A 57 -14.07 -25.25 22.16
C LEU A 57 -13.59 -24.07 21.29
N GLY A 58 -14.38 -23.65 20.30
CA GLY A 58 -14.06 -22.49 19.45
C GLY A 58 -13.98 -21.18 20.25
N VAL A 59 -14.95 -20.94 21.14
CA VAL A 59 -15.01 -19.75 21.98
C VAL A 59 -13.91 -19.73 23.05
N LEU A 60 -13.67 -20.85 23.74
CA LEU A 60 -12.60 -20.94 24.74
C LEU A 60 -11.21 -20.83 24.10
N SER A 61 -11.00 -21.42 22.92
CA SER A 61 -9.74 -21.29 22.19
C SER A 61 -9.51 -19.85 21.70
N ALA A 62 -10.54 -19.18 21.17
CA ALA A 62 -10.46 -17.77 20.81
C ALA A 62 -10.15 -16.88 22.03
N TYR A 63 -10.77 -17.16 23.18
CA TYR A 63 -10.50 -16.44 24.42
C TYR A 63 -9.07 -16.66 24.94
N GLY A 64 -8.60 -17.91 24.96
CA GLY A 64 -7.23 -18.24 25.33
C GLY A 64 -6.20 -17.55 24.43
N LEU A 65 -6.48 -17.45 23.13
CA LEU A 65 -5.63 -16.71 22.19
C LEU A 65 -5.64 -15.20 22.45
N ARG A 66 -6.77 -14.61 22.86
CA ARG A 66 -6.83 -13.19 23.26
C ARG A 66 -5.98 -12.91 24.51
N ILE A 67 -6.02 -13.81 25.50
CA ILE A 67 -5.16 -13.72 26.69
C ILE A 67 -3.68 -13.81 26.28
N LEU A 68 -3.32 -14.77 25.43
CA LEU A 68 -1.94 -14.91 24.92
C LEU A 68 -1.49 -13.69 24.12
N ALA A 69 -2.34 -13.15 23.26
CA ALA A 69 -2.07 -11.93 22.49
C ALA A 69 -1.87 -10.70 23.39
N MET A 70 -2.70 -10.55 24.43
CA MET A 70 -2.54 -9.46 25.40
C MET A 70 -1.27 -9.63 26.25
N THR A 71 -0.95 -10.87 26.66
CA THR A 71 0.30 -11.21 27.37
C THR A 71 1.52 -10.84 26.53
N ALA A 72 1.49 -11.23 25.25
CA ALA A 72 2.49 -10.88 24.26
C ALA A 72 2.65 -9.36 24.12
N LEU A 73 1.54 -8.62 24.05
CA LEU A 73 1.54 -7.17 23.91
C LEU A 73 2.09 -6.45 25.15
N ILE A 74 1.70 -6.87 26.35
CA ILE A 74 2.21 -6.29 27.60
C ILE A 74 3.70 -6.58 27.75
N TRP A 75 4.14 -7.82 27.46
CA TRP A 75 5.56 -8.17 27.47
C TRP A 75 6.37 -7.34 26.48
N ALA A 76 5.84 -7.21 25.26
CA ALA A 76 6.42 -6.40 24.20
C ALA A 76 6.59 -4.93 24.60
N MET A 77 5.55 -4.34 25.20
CA MET A 77 5.60 -2.97 25.71
C MET A 77 6.57 -2.84 26.90
N GLY A 78 6.68 -3.87 27.75
CA GLY A 78 7.66 -3.91 28.83
C GLY A 78 9.11 -3.81 28.35
N LEU A 79 9.42 -4.29 27.14
CA LEU A 79 10.75 -4.11 26.52
C LEU A 79 11.00 -2.67 26.06
N VAL A 80 9.94 -1.95 25.68
CA VAL A 80 10.00 -0.54 25.28
C VAL A 80 10.21 0.33 26.51
N VAL A 81 9.37 0.16 27.53
CA VAL A 81 9.38 0.96 28.77
C VAL A 81 10.70 0.89 29.56
N ARG A 82 11.45 -0.22 29.49
CA ARG A 82 12.70 -0.37 30.28
C ARG A 82 13.87 0.48 29.77
N ARG A 83 13.66 1.30 28.73
CA ARG A 83 14.62 2.28 28.19
C ARG A 83 13.93 3.64 28.15
N ARG A 84 14.63 4.68 28.64
CA ARG A 84 14.17 6.07 28.48
C ARG A 84 13.93 6.35 27.00
N GLN A 85 12.69 6.66 26.65
CA GLN A 85 12.33 6.95 25.28
C GLN A 85 12.71 8.38 24.89
N THR A 86 13.03 8.56 23.62
CA THR A 86 13.33 9.85 23.00
C THR A 86 12.55 9.98 21.71
N VAL A 87 12.44 11.20 21.18
CA VAL A 87 11.79 11.43 19.88
C VAL A 87 12.48 10.64 18.76
N ALA A 88 13.81 10.48 18.82
CA ALA A 88 14.56 9.63 17.91
C ALA A 88 14.08 8.16 17.91
N ALA A 89 13.69 7.60 19.06
CA ALA A 89 13.16 6.24 19.15
C ALA A 89 11.81 6.12 18.44
N ALA A 90 10.91 7.09 18.64
CA ALA A 90 9.62 7.16 17.96
C ALA A 90 9.79 7.27 16.43
N MET A 91 10.70 8.16 15.97
CA MET A 91 11.00 8.33 14.55
C MET A 91 11.61 7.07 13.92
N LYS A 92 12.44 6.32 14.67
CA LYS A 92 12.99 5.05 14.21
C LYS A 92 11.93 3.97 14.07
N VAL A 93 11.01 3.85 15.05
CA VAL A 93 9.86 2.94 14.96
C VAL A 93 9.02 3.27 13.73
N TRP A 94 8.65 4.55 13.57
CA TRP A 94 7.93 5.04 12.39
C TRP A 94 8.65 4.64 11.09
N LEU A 95 9.94 4.96 10.97
CA LEU A 95 10.72 4.65 9.77
C LEU A 95 10.79 3.15 9.49
N THR A 96 10.98 2.31 10.52
CA THR A 96 10.99 0.85 10.35
C THR A 96 9.64 0.32 9.87
N THR A 97 8.54 0.82 10.41
CA THR A 97 7.19 0.41 10.00
C THR A 97 6.90 0.80 8.55
N VAL A 98 7.25 2.03 8.15
CA VAL A 98 7.07 2.50 6.76
C VAL A 98 7.79 1.56 5.79
N TRP A 99 9.05 1.22 6.06
CA TRP A 99 9.83 0.34 5.19
C TRP A 99 9.36 -1.12 5.21
N ILE A 100 8.93 -1.66 6.35
CA ILE A 100 8.29 -2.99 6.40
C ILE A 100 7.04 -3.00 5.52
N GLY A 101 6.21 -1.95 5.62
CA GLY A 101 5.03 -1.82 4.77
C GLY A 101 5.38 -1.70 3.29
N ILE A 102 6.39 -0.93 2.92
CA ILE A 102 6.87 -0.84 1.53
C ILE A 102 7.31 -2.21 1.01
N VAL A 103 8.12 -2.96 1.77
CA VAL A 103 8.56 -4.31 1.37
C VAL A 103 7.37 -5.25 1.17
N LEU A 104 6.39 -5.23 2.07
CA LEU A 104 5.22 -6.08 1.95
C LEU A 104 4.29 -5.66 0.81
N LEU A 105 4.09 -4.36 0.59
CA LEU A 105 3.37 -3.83 -0.57
C LEU A 105 4.04 -4.30 -1.88
N THR A 106 5.36 -4.19 -1.97
CA THR A 106 6.10 -4.65 -3.17
C THR A 106 5.97 -6.16 -3.38
N GLY A 107 6.01 -6.96 -2.31
CA GLY A 107 5.75 -8.40 -2.39
C GLY A 107 4.32 -8.71 -2.87
N LEU A 108 3.33 -7.99 -2.37
CA LEU A 108 1.93 -8.13 -2.79
C LEU A 108 1.69 -7.74 -4.25
N LEU A 109 2.41 -6.73 -4.76
CA LEU A 109 2.40 -6.34 -6.18
C LEU A 109 2.97 -7.46 -7.08
N VAL A 110 4.08 -8.08 -6.67
CA VAL A 110 4.71 -9.20 -7.39
C VAL A 110 3.81 -10.45 -7.36
N LEU A 111 3.06 -10.66 -6.28
CA LEU A 111 2.15 -11.80 -6.12
C LEU A 111 0.78 -11.59 -6.82
N ASN A 112 0.65 -10.54 -7.64
CA ASN A 112 -0.56 -10.20 -8.39
C ASN A 112 -1.82 -10.06 -7.52
N SER A 113 -1.66 -9.58 -6.29
CA SER A 113 -2.81 -9.29 -5.43
C SER A 113 -3.44 -7.95 -5.81
N GLN A 114 -4.77 -7.91 -5.86
CA GLN A 114 -5.51 -6.67 -6.09
C GLN A 114 -5.28 -5.74 -4.90
N MET A 115 -4.68 -4.57 -5.17
CA MET A 115 -4.31 -3.61 -4.15
C MET A 115 -5.00 -2.28 -4.43
N TRP A 116 -5.59 -1.71 -3.40
CA TRP A 116 -6.15 -0.38 -3.50
C TRP A 116 -5.04 0.67 -3.32
N HIS A 117 -5.16 1.78 -4.06
CA HIS A 117 -4.39 3.03 -3.87
C HIS A 117 -4.17 3.39 -2.40
N ALA A 118 -5.19 3.10 -1.58
CA ALA A 118 -5.19 3.42 -0.17
C ALA A 118 -4.02 2.81 0.58
N SER A 119 -3.62 1.61 0.18
CA SER A 119 -2.52 0.88 0.80
C SER A 119 -1.17 1.60 0.67
N LEU A 120 -0.96 2.38 -0.40
CA LEU A 120 0.28 3.14 -0.60
C LEU A 120 0.42 4.26 0.44
N TYR A 121 -0.57 5.14 0.54
CA TYR A 121 -0.51 6.26 1.48
C TYR A 121 -0.70 5.80 2.92
N ASN A 122 -1.46 4.73 3.17
CA ASN A 122 -1.63 4.15 4.49
C ASN A 122 -0.28 3.73 5.11
N THR A 123 0.63 3.24 4.27
CA THR A 123 1.97 2.81 4.69
C THR A 123 2.89 3.98 5.05
N VAL A 124 2.77 5.11 4.37
CA VAL A 124 3.62 6.29 4.60
C VAL A 124 3.05 7.16 5.72
N PHE A 125 1.75 7.42 5.68
CA PHE A 125 1.02 8.31 6.59
C PHE A 125 0.36 7.54 7.73
N LEU A 126 1.18 6.78 8.46
CA LEU A 126 0.76 5.86 9.53
C LEU A 126 -0.22 6.51 10.53
N ILE A 127 0.12 7.72 11.01
CA ILE A 127 -0.60 8.44 12.06
C ILE A 127 -1.81 9.20 11.50
N SER A 128 -1.62 10.03 10.47
CA SER A 128 -2.69 10.92 9.97
C SER A 128 -3.82 10.16 9.28
N ARG A 129 -3.53 9.00 8.68
CA ARG A 129 -4.55 8.13 8.09
C ARG A 129 -5.13 7.11 9.08
N ASN A 130 -4.59 7.05 10.31
CA ASN A 130 -4.88 5.98 11.28
C ASN A 130 -4.83 4.58 10.65
N ALA A 131 -3.93 4.38 9.68
CA ALA A 131 -3.88 3.16 8.88
C ALA A 131 -3.32 1.97 9.66
N PHE A 132 -2.45 2.27 10.63
CA PHE A 132 -1.90 1.32 11.59
C PHE A 132 -2.16 1.86 12.99
N PRO A 133 -3.39 1.74 13.51
CA PRO A 133 -3.76 2.33 14.80
C PRO A 133 -2.85 1.84 15.92
N MET A 134 -2.46 0.57 15.88
CA MET A 134 -1.57 -0.03 16.86
C MET A 134 -0.16 0.55 16.85
N VAL A 135 0.43 0.72 15.65
CA VAL A 135 1.77 1.33 15.54
C VAL A 135 1.72 2.80 15.92
N SER A 136 0.65 3.51 15.54
CA SER A 136 0.44 4.91 15.93
C SER A 136 0.31 5.04 17.45
N GLY A 137 -0.41 4.11 18.11
CA GLY A 137 -0.53 4.04 19.56
C GLY A 137 0.81 3.79 20.25
N LEU A 138 1.65 2.91 19.68
CA LEU A 138 3.02 2.68 20.16
C LEU A 138 3.87 3.95 20.02
N ILE A 139 3.83 4.63 18.87
CA ILE A 139 4.60 5.86 18.64
C ILE A 139 4.19 6.94 19.65
N VAL A 140 2.89 7.17 19.85
CA VAL A 140 2.40 8.15 20.82
C VAL A 140 2.75 7.75 22.25
N PHE A 141 2.66 6.46 22.59
CA PHE A 141 3.11 5.97 23.89
C PHE A 141 4.60 6.26 24.11
N ILE A 142 5.48 5.97 23.13
CA ILE A 142 6.92 6.26 23.20
C ILE A 142 7.18 7.75 23.43
N LEU A 143 6.42 8.63 22.78
CA LEU A 143 6.57 10.09 22.94
C LEU A 143 6.13 10.59 24.32
N LEU A 144 5.10 9.97 24.91
CA LEU A 144 4.53 10.36 26.21
C LEU A 144 5.10 9.58 27.40
N GLU A 145 5.82 8.49 27.16
CA GLU A 145 6.38 7.59 28.17
C GLU A 145 7.19 8.34 29.25
N PRO A 146 8.11 9.27 28.92
CA PRO A 146 8.90 9.99 29.94
C PRO A 146 8.06 10.80 30.94
N TYR A 147 6.84 11.20 30.57
CA TYR A 147 5.93 11.98 31.42
C TYR A 147 5.00 11.09 32.24
N ILE A 148 4.58 9.96 31.67
CA ILE A 148 3.71 8.99 32.33
C ILE A 148 4.50 8.15 33.33
N GLU A 149 5.79 7.91 33.07
CA GLU A 149 6.68 7.09 33.90
C GLU A 149 6.68 7.54 35.37
N LYS A 150 6.70 8.86 35.62
CA LYS A 150 6.66 9.42 36.98
C LYS A 150 5.38 9.06 37.72
N ARG A 151 4.24 8.99 37.01
CA ARG A 151 2.90 8.76 37.59
C ARG A 151 2.56 7.29 37.76
N ALA A 152 3.20 6.38 37.05
CA ALA A 152 2.88 4.95 37.16
C ALA A 152 3.29 4.29 38.47
N SER A 153 4.12 4.99 39.27
CA SER A 153 4.40 4.60 40.64
C SER A 153 3.26 4.92 41.61
N ASP A 154 2.21 5.65 41.20
CA ASP A 154 1.06 6.03 42.01
C ASP A 154 -0.08 5.00 41.88
N GLN A 155 -0.71 4.66 43.01
CA GLN A 155 -1.90 3.79 43.04
C GLN A 155 -3.11 4.45 42.37
N ARG A 156 -3.22 5.79 42.39
CA ARG A 156 -4.31 6.51 41.73
C ARG A 156 -4.26 6.37 40.21
N PHE A 157 -3.06 6.39 39.64
CA PHE A 157 -2.87 6.18 38.20
C PHE A 157 -3.25 4.76 37.78
N SER A 158 -2.87 3.78 38.60
CA SER A 158 -3.26 2.38 38.42
C SER A 158 -4.78 2.18 38.46
N LEU A 159 -5.47 2.82 39.40
CA LEU A 159 -6.94 2.81 39.47
C LEU A 159 -7.58 3.44 38.24
N LEU A 160 -7.05 4.58 37.77
CA LEU A 160 -7.52 5.24 36.55
C LEU A 160 -7.44 4.29 35.34
N VAL A 161 -6.33 3.58 35.16
CA VAL A 161 -6.19 2.60 34.06
C VAL A 161 -7.26 1.50 34.15
N TRP A 162 -7.56 0.98 35.34
CA TRP A 162 -8.65 -0.01 35.49
C TRP A 162 -10.03 0.55 35.22
N ILE A 163 -10.30 1.78 35.66
CA ILE A 163 -11.57 2.45 35.36
C ILE A 163 -11.72 2.58 33.84
N LEU A 164 -10.68 2.99 33.12
CA LEU A 164 -10.73 3.08 31.66
C LEU A 164 -11.03 1.73 30.99
N LEU A 165 -10.48 0.62 31.49
CA LEU A 165 -10.78 -0.72 30.97
C LEU A 165 -12.23 -1.17 31.27
N THR A 166 -12.83 -0.73 32.38
CA THR A 166 -14.21 -1.12 32.76
C THR A 166 -15.28 -0.28 32.09
N LEU A 167 -14.95 0.89 31.51
CA LEU A 167 -15.93 1.78 30.87
C LEU A 167 -16.77 1.06 29.81
N ASP A 168 -16.14 0.31 28.91
CA ASP A 168 -16.86 -0.38 27.83
C ASP A 168 -17.81 -1.46 28.36
N ILE A 169 -17.46 -2.09 29.48
CA ILE A 169 -18.32 -3.05 30.16
C ILE A 169 -19.57 -2.35 30.71
N ILE A 170 -19.36 -1.24 31.44
CA ILE A 170 -20.42 -0.52 32.16
C ILE A 170 -21.39 0.15 31.19
N PHE A 171 -20.88 0.85 30.18
CA PHE A 171 -21.70 1.70 29.30
C PHE A 171 -22.26 0.98 28.08
N ASN A 172 -21.90 -0.28 27.83
CA ASN A 172 -22.25 -1.00 26.59
C ASN A 172 -21.89 -0.24 25.31
N LEU A 173 -20.85 0.58 25.39
CA LEU A 173 -20.43 1.45 24.31
C LEU A 173 -18.92 1.34 24.23
N ASP A 174 -18.42 1.16 23.02
CA ASP A 174 -17.00 1.10 22.74
C ASP A 174 -16.39 2.52 22.79
N ILE A 175 -16.43 3.15 23.96
CA ILE A 175 -16.12 4.58 24.16
C ILE A 175 -14.69 4.86 23.70
N LEU A 176 -13.77 3.98 24.09
CA LEU A 176 -12.36 4.10 23.77
C LEU A 176 -11.98 3.30 22.53
N HIS A 177 -12.94 2.73 21.80
CA HIS A 177 -12.71 1.92 20.62
C HIS A 177 -11.78 0.72 20.92
N PHE A 178 -11.99 -0.05 21.97
CA PHE A 178 -11.28 -1.30 22.26
C PHE A 178 -11.82 -2.52 21.52
N GLY A 179 -13.00 -2.44 20.89
CA GLY A 179 -13.80 -3.59 20.44
C GLY A 179 -13.05 -4.64 19.60
N ASN A 180 -12.19 -4.22 18.68
CA ASN A 180 -11.40 -5.13 17.82
C ASN A 180 -10.00 -5.48 18.37
N GLY A 181 -9.58 -4.91 19.51
CA GLY A 181 -8.24 -5.13 20.08
C GLY A 181 -7.07 -4.52 19.27
N ALA A 182 -7.32 -4.05 18.05
CA ALA A 182 -6.33 -3.48 17.14
C ALA A 182 -6.41 -1.95 17.06
N THR A 183 -6.47 -1.27 18.22
CA THR A 183 -6.76 0.16 18.27
C THR A 183 -5.69 1.00 18.96
N PHE A 184 -5.65 2.27 18.57
CA PHE A 184 -4.68 3.26 19.04
C PHE A 184 -4.66 3.38 20.57
N THR A 185 -5.84 3.59 21.15
CA THR A 185 -6.10 3.75 22.59
C THR A 185 -5.77 2.49 23.37
N GLY A 186 -6.14 1.32 22.86
CA GLY A 186 -5.87 0.04 23.50
C GLY A 186 -4.37 -0.22 23.65
N ILE A 187 -3.59 0.09 22.62
CA ILE A 187 -2.12 -0.03 22.66
C ILE A 187 -1.50 0.95 23.64
N PHE A 188 -1.97 2.19 23.66
CA PHE A 188 -1.51 3.18 24.62
C PHE A 188 -1.75 2.71 26.07
N ILE A 189 -2.92 2.11 26.32
CA ILE A 189 -3.26 1.53 27.63
C ILE A 189 -2.43 0.29 27.93
N ALA A 190 -2.19 -0.60 26.97
CA ALA A 190 -1.26 -1.72 27.14
C ALA A 190 0.15 -1.26 27.52
N GLY A 191 0.61 -0.14 26.93
CA GLY A 191 1.85 0.53 27.32
C GLY A 191 1.82 1.00 28.78
N CYS A 192 0.73 1.65 29.20
CA CYS A 192 0.55 2.08 30.60
C CYS A 192 0.54 0.89 31.57
N ILE A 193 -0.13 -0.20 31.22
CA ILE A 193 -0.20 -1.45 32.00
C ILE A 193 1.18 -2.09 32.11
N ALA A 194 1.94 -2.15 31.01
CA ALA A 194 3.31 -2.63 31.02
C ALA A 194 4.23 -1.77 31.89
N LEU A 195 3.99 -0.45 31.94
CA LEU A 195 4.73 0.49 32.79
C LEU A 195 4.44 0.26 34.28
N ILE A 196 3.15 0.11 34.63
CA ILE A 196 2.74 -0.24 35.99
C ILE A 196 3.31 -1.60 36.40
N HIS A 197 3.18 -2.64 35.55
CA HIS A 197 3.71 -3.98 35.82
C HIS A 197 5.23 -3.99 36.01
N THR A 198 5.97 -3.23 35.20
CA THR A 198 7.44 -3.14 35.32
C THR A 198 7.89 -2.46 36.62
N ARG A 199 7.11 -1.50 37.13
CA ARG A 199 7.41 -0.75 38.37
C ARG A 199 6.84 -1.40 39.64
N ARG A 200 5.69 -2.07 39.52
CA ARG A 200 4.97 -2.75 40.61
C ARG A 200 4.61 -4.18 40.15
N PRO A 201 5.57 -5.13 40.14
CA PRO A 201 5.37 -6.47 39.57
C PRO A 201 4.38 -7.34 40.36
N GLU A 202 4.10 -7.02 41.63
CA GLU A 202 3.09 -7.71 42.45
C GLU A 202 1.66 -7.17 42.24
N TRP A 203 1.50 -6.17 41.37
CA TRP A 203 0.22 -5.60 41.04
C TRP A 203 -0.68 -6.69 40.40
N LEU A 204 -1.80 -6.99 41.07
CA LEU A 204 -2.84 -8.00 40.76
C LEU A 204 -2.59 -9.49 41.04
N SER A 205 -1.39 -9.93 41.40
CA SER A 205 -1.00 -11.31 41.82
C SER A 205 -2.06 -12.43 41.64
N ASN A 206 -2.41 -13.22 42.68
CA ASN A 206 -3.36 -14.33 42.58
C ASN A 206 -4.84 -13.90 42.39
N LYS A 207 -5.17 -12.61 42.57
CA LYS A 207 -6.54 -12.08 42.44
C LYS A 207 -7.05 -12.08 40.99
N SER A 208 -6.13 -12.07 40.03
CA SER A 208 -6.39 -12.20 38.59
C SER A 208 -7.01 -13.54 38.16
N LEU A 209 -6.80 -14.63 38.92
CA LEU A 209 -7.42 -15.94 38.64
C LEU A 209 -8.93 -15.90 38.82
N TRP A 210 -9.44 -15.08 39.74
CA TRP A 210 -10.87 -14.84 39.87
C TRP A 210 -11.45 -14.15 38.64
N LEU A 211 -10.70 -13.23 38.00
CA LEU A 211 -11.12 -12.59 36.75
C LEU A 211 -11.22 -13.61 35.60
N LEU A 212 -10.30 -14.59 35.55
CA LEU A 212 -10.38 -15.70 34.59
C LEU A 212 -11.64 -16.53 34.81
N ALA A 213 -11.93 -16.91 36.07
CA ALA A 213 -13.12 -17.68 36.42
C ALA A 213 -14.42 -16.94 36.05
N ILE A 214 -14.49 -15.64 36.37
CA ILE A 214 -15.61 -14.76 36.00
C ILE A 214 -15.77 -14.69 34.47
N ALA A 215 -14.66 -14.61 33.72
CA ALA A 215 -14.70 -14.55 32.27
C ALA A 215 -15.22 -15.84 31.62
N VAL A 216 -14.72 -16.99 32.09
CA VAL A 216 -15.15 -18.31 31.59
C VAL A 216 -16.62 -18.54 31.93
N PHE A 217 -17.04 -18.20 33.15
CA PHE A 217 -18.45 -18.25 33.54
C PHE A 217 -19.30 -17.34 32.65
N SER A 218 -18.87 -16.10 32.42
CA SER A 218 -19.56 -15.14 31.53
C SER A 218 -19.71 -15.70 30.12
N LEU A 219 -18.67 -16.32 29.57
CA LEU A 219 -18.69 -16.96 28.25
C LEU A 219 -19.68 -18.12 28.15
N LEU A 220 -19.69 -19.02 29.13
CA LEU A 220 -20.59 -20.17 29.16
C LEU A 220 -22.04 -19.72 29.38
N PHE A 221 -22.26 -18.75 30.28
CA PHE A 221 -23.56 -18.14 30.51
C PHE A 221 -24.10 -17.46 29.24
N MET A 222 -23.24 -16.78 28.47
CA MET A 222 -23.62 -16.19 27.18
C MET A 222 -24.01 -17.25 26.14
N GLY A 223 -23.29 -18.37 26.08
CA GLY A 223 -23.65 -19.49 25.20
C GLY A 223 -25.03 -20.07 25.51
N TRP A 224 -25.33 -20.22 26.80
CA TRP A 224 -26.63 -20.66 27.29
C TRP A 224 -27.75 -19.61 27.04
N ALA A 225 -27.46 -18.32 27.20
CA ALA A 225 -28.41 -17.25 26.91
C ALA A 225 -28.75 -17.16 25.41
N LEU A 226 -27.77 -17.45 24.53
CA LEU A 226 -27.95 -17.46 23.07
C LEU A 226 -28.89 -18.59 22.62
N SER A 227 -28.72 -19.79 23.19
CA SER A 227 -29.54 -20.96 22.86
C SER A 227 -30.96 -20.87 23.41
N SER A 228 -31.17 -20.12 24.50
CA SER A 228 -32.47 -19.99 25.16
C SER A 228 -33.32 -18.81 24.68
N ARG A 229 -32.73 -17.70 24.23
CA ARG A 229 -33.49 -16.45 23.92
C ARG A 229 -33.28 -15.86 22.52
N GLN A 230 -32.51 -16.48 21.63
CA GLN A 230 -32.18 -15.95 20.28
C GLN A 230 -31.70 -14.47 20.29
N MET A 231 -31.04 -14.02 21.36
CA MET A 231 -30.54 -12.65 21.45
C MET A 231 -29.24 -12.46 20.67
N ALA A 232 -29.02 -11.25 20.16
CA ALA A 232 -27.79 -10.91 19.44
C ALA A 232 -26.58 -10.84 20.39
N MET A 233 -25.51 -11.58 20.05
CA MET A 233 -24.27 -11.72 20.84
C MET A 233 -23.37 -10.47 20.86
N VAL A 234 -23.76 -9.43 20.11
CA VAL A 234 -22.95 -8.20 19.92
C VAL A 234 -22.68 -7.50 21.24
N ASN A 235 -23.68 -7.43 22.12
CA ASN A 235 -23.57 -6.77 23.42
C ASN A 235 -22.71 -7.56 24.42
N SER A 236 -22.52 -8.87 24.23
CA SER A 236 -21.89 -9.73 25.24
C SER A 236 -20.39 -9.95 25.00
N ILE A 237 -19.91 -9.70 23.77
CA ILE A 237 -18.49 -9.75 23.41
C ILE A 237 -17.63 -8.80 24.26
N ARG A 238 -18.20 -7.68 24.76
CA ARG A 238 -17.51 -6.65 25.55
C ARG A 238 -16.74 -7.18 26.77
N PHE A 239 -17.20 -8.27 27.38
CA PHE A 239 -16.57 -8.86 28.56
C PHE A 239 -15.29 -9.64 28.21
N VAL A 240 -15.11 -9.96 26.94
CA VAL A 240 -14.13 -10.94 26.47
C VAL A 240 -13.25 -10.35 25.36
N THR A 241 -13.37 -9.05 25.09
CA THR A 241 -12.51 -8.30 24.16
C THR A 241 -11.07 -8.27 24.66
N MET A 242 -10.12 -7.98 23.79
CA MET A 242 -8.68 -8.01 24.11
C MET A 242 -8.30 -7.09 25.28
N PHE A 243 -8.92 -5.90 25.38
CA PHE A 243 -8.71 -4.93 26.46
C PHE A 243 -9.77 -4.99 27.56
N SER A 244 -10.55 -6.07 27.65
CA SER A 244 -11.44 -6.25 28.78
C SER A 244 -10.62 -6.43 30.06
N PRO A 245 -11.02 -5.87 31.21
CA PRO A 245 -10.40 -6.17 32.50
C PRO A 245 -10.35 -7.69 32.78
N LEU A 246 -11.30 -8.46 32.23
CA LEU A 246 -11.38 -9.91 32.34
C LEU A 246 -10.35 -10.65 31.47
N THR A 247 -9.85 -10.07 30.37
CA THR A 247 -8.70 -10.63 29.61
C THR A 247 -7.36 -10.12 30.13
N VAL A 248 -7.30 -8.85 30.52
CA VAL A 248 -6.05 -8.19 30.91
C VAL A 248 -5.54 -8.72 32.25
N GLY A 249 -6.42 -8.95 33.23
CA GLY A 249 -6.04 -9.58 34.50
C GLY A 249 -5.33 -10.92 34.33
N PRO A 250 -5.96 -11.91 33.65
CA PRO A 250 -5.32 -13.19 33.35
C PRO A 250 -4.05 -13.08 32.49
N ALA A 251 -3.97 -12.09 31.59
CA ALA A 251 -2.77 -11.84 30.80
C ALA A 251 -1.58 -11.37 31.67
N ILE A 252 -1.82 -10.49 32.65
CA ILE A 252 -0.81 -10.07 33.63
C ILE A 252 -0.36 -11.25 34.48
N TRP A 253 -1.30 -12.10 34.93
CA TRP A 253 -0.97 -13.32 35.68
C TRP A 253 -0.08 -14.27 34.88
N LEU A 254 -0.46 -14.54 33.64
CA LEU A 254 0.31 -15.40 32.75
C LEU A 254 1.71 -14.82 32.52
N LEU A 255 1.82 -13.49 32.36
CA LEU A 255 3.10 -12.81 32.26
C LEU A 255 3.95 -12.98 33.52
N GLN A 256 3.37 -12.84 34.72
CA GLN A 256 4.07 -13.06 35.99
C GLN A 256 4.59 -14.50 36.14
N VAL A 257 3.78 -15.48 35.72
CA VAL A 257 4.18 -16.91 35.72
C VAL A 257 5.34 -17.13 34.75
N LEU A 258 5.26 -16.58 33.54
CA LEU A 258 6.33 -16.68 32.55
C LEU A 258 7.61 -15.98 33.04
N GLU A 259 7.50 -14.81 33.67
CA GLU A 259 8.65 -14.07 34.22
C GLU A 259 9.36 -14.79 35.38
N LYS A 260 8.75 -15.79 36.02
CA LYS A 260 9.42 -16.66 37.01
C LYS A 260 10.41 -17.64 36.38
N LEU A 261 10.30 -17.91 35.08
CA LEU A 261 11.25 -18.78 34.37
C LEU A 261 12.60 -18.04 34.17
N PRO A 262 13.74 -18.71 34.42
CA PRO A 262 15.06 -18.09 34.35
C PRO A 262 15.33 -17.53 32.95
N GLY A 263 15.70 -16.25 32.89
CA GLY A 263 16.05 -15.54 31.64
C GLY A 263 14.90 -14.81 30.94
N LEU A 264 13.65 -14.92 31.44
CA LEU A 264 12.49 -14.25 30.83
C LEU A 264 12.19 -12.85 31.39
N ARG A 265 12.83 -12.44 32.49
CA ARG A 265 12.83 -11.05 32.97
C ARG A 265 13.92 -10.23 32.24
N PRO A 266 13.56 -9.30 31.33
CA PRO A 266 14.55 -8.45 30.66
C PRO A 266 15.14 -7.41 31.63
N GLN A 267 16.39 -7.53 32.07
CA GLN A 267 16.99 -6.57 33.01
C GLN A 267 17.08 -5.13 32.45
N HIS A 268 16.89 -4.13 33.32
CA HIS A 268 16.97 -2.69 33.02
C HIS A 268 18.35 -2.31 32.42
N GLY A 269 18.36 -1.39 31.44
CA GLY A 269 19.58 -0.70 31.01
C GLY A 269 20.42 -1.35 29.90
N GLU A 270 19.97 -2.40 29.23
CA GLU A 270 20.77 -3.02 28.17
C GLU A 270 20.80 -2.17 26.89
N LYS A 271 21.91 -1.46 26.66
CA LYS A 271 22.23 -0.74 25.40
C LYS A 271 22.69 -1.71 24.30
N SER A 272 21.82 -2.61 23.82
CA SER A 272 22.14 -3.35 22.59
C SER A 272 21.90 -2.44 21.38
N LYS A 273 22.96 -2.20 20.61
CA LYS A 273 22.96 -1.37 19.38
C LYS A 273 22.13 -1.93 18.23
N LEU A 274 21.43 -3.05 18.44
CA LEU A 274 20.40 -3.51 17.53
C LEU A 274 19.04 -3.37 18.18
N LEU A 275 18.06 -2.83 17.44
CA LEU A 275 16.64 -3.13 17.65
C LEU A 275 16.59 -4.64 17.86
N SER A 276 16.42 -5.07 19.11
CA SER A 276 16.65 -6.47 19.46
C SER A 276 15.68 -7.33 18.66
N PHE A 277 16.03 -8.58 18.39
CA PHE A 277 15.13 -9.50 17.68
C PHE A 277 13.72 -9.52 18.32
N SER A 278 13.66 -9.37 19.64
CA SER A 278 12.41 -9.20 20.40
C SER A 278 11.62 -7.93 20.06
N GLN A 279 12.28 -6.77 19.86
CA GLN A 279 11.63 -5.54 19.36
C GLN A 279 11.13 -5.71 17.92
N GLY A 280 11.83 -6.50 17.11
CA GLY A 280 11.35 -6.92 15.80
C GLY A 280 10.05 -7.72 15.91
N ALA A 281 9.99 -8.69 16.82
CA ALA A 281 8.77 -9.45 17.08
C ALA A 281 7.60 -8.58 17.56
N VAL A 282 7.85 -7.53 18.34
CA VAL A 282 6.84 -6.53 18.72
C VAL A 282 6.28 -5.84 17.49
N LEU A 283 7.16 -5.27 16.65
CA LEU A 283 6.74 -4.57 15.45
C LEU A 283 5.97 -5.50 14.49
N VAL A 284 6.38 -6.76 14.38
CA VAL A 284 5.68 -7.78 13.60
C VAL A 284 4.29 -8.07 14.14
N ALA A 285 4.14 -8.24 15.46
CA ALA A 285 2.85 -8.49 16.08
C ALA A 285 1.88 -7.30 15.88
N LEU A 286 2.37 -6.07 16.05
CA LEU A 286 1.56 -4.86 15.84
C LEU A 286 1.20 -4.65 14.37
N PHE A 287 2.16 -4.90 13.47
CA PHE A 287 1.98 -4.72 12.04
C PHE A 287 0.97 -5.73 11.48
N THR A 288 1.08 -7.01 11.83
CA THR A 288 0.16 -8.04 11.35
C THR A 288 -1.27 -7.85 11.85
N ALA A 289 -1.43 -7.42 13.11
CA ALA A 289 -2.74 -7.13 13.68
C ALA A 289 -3.41 -5.89 13.06
N SER A 290 -2.65 -5.00 12.40
CA SER A 290 -3.19 -3.77 11.79
C SER A 290 -3.27 -3.78 10.27
N TYR A 291 -2.50 -4.63 9.57
CA TYR A 291 -2.31 -4.53 8.13
C TYR A 291 -3.28 -5.39 7.31
N SER A 292 -4.47 -4.85 7.04
CA SER A 292 -5.56 -5.53 6.34
C SER A 292 -5.21 -6.14 4.96
N PRO A 293 -4.47 -5.46 4.05
CA PRO A 293 -4.16 -6.05 2.74
C PRO A 293 -3.39 -7.38 2.84
N PHE A 294 -2.45 -7.46 3.78
CA PHE A 294 -1.65 -8.66 4.00
C PHE A 294 -2.42 -9.76 4.72
N SER A 295 -3.23 -9.41 5.73
CA SER A 295 -4.05 -10.41 6.44
C SER A 295 -5.09 -11.04 5.49
N ASN A 296 -5.69 -10.25 4.59
CA ASN A 296 -6.60 -10.75 3.56
C ASN A 296 -5.91 -11.68 2.57
N TYR A 297 -4.72 -11.31 2.09
CA TYR A 297 -3.92 -12.16 1.21
C TYR A 297 -3.53 -13.50 1.88
N LEU A 298 -3.12 -13.45 3.15
CA LEU A 298 -2.81 -14.65 3.93
C LEU A 298 -4.04 -15.53 4.14
N GLY A 299 -5.18 -14.95 4.52
CA GLY A 299 -6.44 -15.67 4.68
C GLY A 299 -6.87 -16.38 3.39
N GLY A 300 -6.83 -15.67 2.25
CA GLY A 300 -7.15 -16.23 0.95
C GLY A 300 -6.19 -17.34 0.52
N THR A 301 -4.90 -17.19 0.81
CA THR A 301 -3.88 -18.23 0.53
C THR A 301 -4.08 -19.45 1.42
N LEU A 302 -4.37 -19.26 2.70
CA LEU A 302 -4.66 -20.35 3.63
C LEU A 302 -5.91 -21.13 3.26
N ASN A 303 -6.94 -20.43 2.80
CA ASN A 303 -8.16 -21.08 2.31
C ASN A 303 -7.89 -21.91 1.05
N ARG A 304 -7.01 -21.44 0.14
CA ARG A 304 -6.55 -22.26 -1.00
C ARG A 304 -5.78 -23.49 -0.54
N VAL A 305 -4.81 -23.34 0.36
CA VAL A 305 -4.01 -24.47 0.89
C VAL A 305 -4.87 -25.50 1.61
N LYS A 306 -5.87 -25.07 2.40
CA LYS A 306 -6.77 -25.98 3.12
C LYS A 306 -7.60 -26.88 2.21
N ARG A 307 -7.93 -26.43 0.99
CA ARG A 307 -8.65 -27.26 0.00
C ARG A 307 -7.82 -28.48 -0.43
N PHE A 308 -6.49 -28.40 -0.38
CA PHE A 308 -5.59 -29.48 -0.75
C PHE A 308 -5.18 -30.41 0.42
N LEU A 309 -5.52 -30.07 1.67
CA LEU A 309 -5.15 -30.86 2.85
C LEU A 309 -6.25 -31.84 3.26
N PRO A 310 -5.90 -33.08 3.66
CA PRO A 310 -6.85 -34.04 4.24
C PRO A 310 -7.40 -33.54 5.59
N GLY A 311 -8.60 -33.99 5.97
CA GLY A 311 -9.43 -33.39 7.03
C GLY A 311 -8.71 -33.13 8.37
N GLY A 312 -7.91 -34.08 8.87
CA GLY A 312 -7.17 -33.92 10.13
C GLY A 312 -6.05 -32.88 10.08
N LEU A 313 -5.36 -32.72 8.94
CA LEU A 313 -4.28 -31.73 8.78
C LEU A 313 -4.80 -30.29 8.61
N ARG A 314 -6.09 -30.09 8.29
CA ARG A 314 -6.68 -28.75 8.13
C ARG A 314 -6.68 -27.93 9.42
N VAL A 315 -6.73 -28.59 10.58
CA VAL A 315 -6.68 -27.95 11.90
C VAL A 315 -5.26 -27.47 12.21
N VAL A 316 -4.24 -28.24 11.82
CA VAL A 316 -2.82 -27.88 12.09
C VAL A 316 -2.29 -26.85 11.09
N ALA A 317 -2.91 -26.71 9.91
CA ALA A 317 -2.48 -25.79 8.87
C ALA A 317 -2.45 -24.32 9.30
N ALA A 318 -3.45 -23.87 10.08
CA ALA A 318 -3.55 -22.48 10.53
C ALA A 318 -2.42 -22.08 11.54
N PRO A 319 -2.16 -22.85 12.62
CA PRO A 319 -1.06 -22.54 13.52
C PRO A 319 0.31 -22.67 12.84
N VAL A 320 0.53 -23.67 11.99
CA VAL A 320 1.80 -23.79 11.23
C VAL A 320 2.01 -22.61 10.30
N ALA A 321 0.99 -22.20 9.55
CA ALA A 321 1.08 -21.02 8.70
C ALA A 321 1.34 -19.74 9.48
N SER A 322 0.70 -19.57 10.65
CA SER A 322 0.94 -18.41 11.51
C SER A 322 2.39 -18.35 12.00
N LEU A 323 3.00 -19.49 12.29
CA LEU A 323 4.41 -19.58 12.68
C LEU A 323 5.33 -19.21 11.51
N ILE A 324 5.07 -19.75 10.32
CA ILE A 324 5.84 -19.43 9.10
C ILE A 324 5.77 -17.93 8.81
N VAL A 325 4.58 -17.34 8.88
CA VAL A 325 4.36 -15.89 8.67
C VAL A 325 5.08 -15.07 9.75
N ALA A 326 5.00 -15.47 11.02
CA ALA A 326 5.67 -14.80 12.12
C ALA A 326 7.20 -14.78 11.91
N VAL A 327 7.78 -15.93 11.59
CA VAL A 327 9.22 -16.07 11.31
C VAL A 327 9.60 -15.22 10.10
N PHE A 328 8.85 -15.29 9.00
CA PHE A 328 9.09 -14.49 7.81
C PHE A 328 9.11 -12.98 8.11
N LEU A 329 8.11 -12.49 8.84
CA LEU A 329 8.02 -11.06 9.15
C LEU A 329 9.10 -10.58 10.12
N VAL A 330 9.53 -11.44 11.05
CA VAL A 330 10.65 -11.10 11.93
C VAL A 330 11.95 -11.02 11.12
N ILE A 331 12.17 -11.95 10.18
CA ILE A 331 13.30 -11.89 9.24
C ILE A 331 13.24 -10.59 8.43
N VAL A 332 12.09 -10.27 7.83
CA VAL A 332 11.88 -9.01 7.10
C VAL A 332 12.23 -7.82 7.98
N THR A 333 11.76 -7.78 9.22
CA THR A 333 12.04 -6.69 10.16
C THR A 333 13.53 -6.56 10.45
N VAL A 334 14.24 -7.68 10.69
CA VAL A 334 15.69 -7.67 10.93
C VAL A 334 16.45 -7.17 9.71
N VAL A 335 16.11 -7.66 8.51
CA VAL A 335 16.73 -7.25 7.25
C VAL A 335 16.49 -5.76 7.01
N VAL A 336 15.25 -5.31 7.11
CA VAL A 336 14.85 -3.90 6.94
C VAL A 336 15.60 -3.00 7.91
N VAL A 337 15.63 -3.35 9.19
CA VAL A 337 16.36 -2.60 10.22
C VAL A 337 17.87 -2.58 9.96
N SER A 338 18.44 -3.69 9.47
CA SER A 338 19.86 -3.77 9.11
C SER A 338 20.20 -2.78 7.99
N LEU A 339 19.35 -2.71 6.96
CA LEU A 339 19.52 -1.80 5.83
C LEU A 339 19.32 -0.32 6.22
N ILE A 340 18.23 0.01 6.91
CA ILE A 340 17.86 1.41 7.22
C ILE A 340 18.91 2.11 8.10
N ARG A 341 19.63 1.40 8.95
CA ARG A 341 20.67 2.01 9.81
C ARG A 341 21.80 2.67 9.05
N HIS A 342 22.03 2.23 7.81
CA HIS A 342 23.02 2.86 6.94
C HIS A 342 22.49 4.15 6.30
N PHE A 343 21.18 4.40 6.31
CA PHE A 343 20.59 5.62 5.77
C PHE A 343 20.96 6.84 6.60
N GLN A 344 21.16 7.96 5.90
CA GLN A 344 21.48 9.24 6.55
C GLN A 344 20.38 9.69 7.51
N LEU A 345 19.12 9.43 7.18
CA LEU A 345 17.96 9.76 8.03
C LEU A 345 18.06 9.11 9.41
N TRP A 346 18.44 7.83 9.49
CA TRP A 346 18.62 7.14 10.77
C TRP A 346 19.69 7.81 11.64
N LYS A 347 20.82 8.18 11.03
CA LYS A 347 21.91 8.89 11.72
C LYS A 347 21.51 10.32 12.12
N ARG A 348 20.68 11.00 11.32
CA ARG A 348 20.13 12.34 11.64
C ARG A 348 19.19 12.28 12.85
N PHE A 349 18.36 11.23 12.98
CA PHE A 349 17.51 11.04 14.16
C PHE A 349 18.33 10.92 15.44
N ASP A 350 19.39 10.11 15.44
CA ASP A 350 20.27 9.99 16.61
C ASP A 350 21.01 11.28 16.97
N ARG A 351 21.38 12.08 15.96
CA ARG A 351 22.16 13.30 16.18
C ARG A 351 21.32 14.49 16.67
N TYR A 352 20.14 14.68 16.08
CA TYR A 352 19.34 15.90 16.28
C TYR A 352 18.09 15.71 17.13
N TRP A 353 17.57 14.48 17.22
CA TRP A 353 16.26 14.20 17.85
C TRP A 353 16.37 13.38 19.13
N HIS A 354 17.55 13.37 19.76
CA HIS A 354 17.77 12.75 21.07
C HIS A 354 17.32 13.68 22.21
N THR A 355 16.09 14.18 22.12
CA THR A 355 15.45 15.09 23.08
C THR A 355 14.08 14.56 23.50
N ASP A 356 13.53 15.12 24.58
CA ASP A 356 12.18 14.82 25.03
C ASP A 356 11.14 15.49 24.10
N PHE A 357 9.90 15.00 24.12
CA PHE A 357 8.86 15.41 23.15
C PHE A 357 8.57 16.92 23.15
N TRP A 358 8.42 17.55 24.31
CA TRP A 358 8.11 18.99 24.39
C TRP A 358 9.27 19.85 23.91
N ASP A 359 10.51 19.47 24.20
CA ASP A 359 11.70 20.18 23.73
C ASP A 359 11.82 20.11 22.20
N ALA A 360 11.55 18.92 21.64
CA ALA A 360 11.51 18.72 20.19
C ALA A 360 10.42 19.57 19.51
N LEU A 361 9.26 19.71 20.14
CA LEU A 361 8.17 20.56 19.64
C LEU A 361 8.54 22.05 19.71
N GLY A 362 9.24 22.46 20.76
CA GLY A 362 9.80 23.81 20.88
C GLY A 362 10.84 24.11 19.79
N LEU A 363 11.77 23.19 19.53
CA LEU A 363 12.75 23.32 18.45
C LEU A 363 12.09 23.43 17.07
N LEU A 364 11.06 22.60 16.82
CA LEU A 364 10.34 22.59 15.56
C LEU A 364 9.53 23.88 15.37
N ARG A 365 8.89 24.41 16.44
CA ARG A 365 8.20 25.70 16.40
C ARG A 365 9.15 26.85 16.09
N ASN A 366 10.31 26.88 16.75
CA ASN A 366 11.24 28.00 16.65
C ASN A 366 12.04 28.01 15.33
N HIS A 367 12.26 26.84 14.72
CA HIS A 367 13.02 26.70 13.47
C HIS A 367 12.19 26.19 12.29
N ALA A 368 10.85 26.28 12.35
CA ALA A 368 9.97 25.78 11.29
C ALA A 368 10.32 26.37 9.91
N GLY A 369 10.58 27.69 9.87
CA GLY A 369 10.98 28.39 8.64
C GLY A 369 12.32 27.91 8.08
N ASP A 370 13.32 27.71 8.93
CA ASP A 370 14.64 27.21 8.53
C ASP A 370 14.60 25.76 8.06
N ILE A 371 13.78 24.93 8.71
CA ILE A 371 13.57 23.54 8.30
C ILE A 371 12.88 23.51 6.93
N PHE A 372 11.84 24.31 6.74
CA PHE A 372 11.12 24.40 5.47
C PHE A 372 12.02 24.90 4.34
N SER A 373 12.81 25.96 4.57
CA SER A 373 13.72 26.50 3.56
C SER A 373 14.81 25.49 3.17
N ARG A 374 15.36 24.72 4.13
CA ARG A 374 16.29 23.63 3.85
C ARG A 374 15.65 22.51 3.03
N ILE A 375 14.48 22.02 3.44
CA ILE A 375 13.76 20.97 2.71
C ILE A 375 13.45 21.44 1.29
N TRP A 376 12.96 22.66 1.13
CA TRP A 376 12.71 23.24 -0.18
C TRP A 376 13.99 23.32 -1.02
N SER A 377 15.10 23.81 -0.46
CA SER A 377 16.37 23.91 -1.18
C SER A 377 16.92 22.55 -1.64
N GLU A 378 16.70 21.48 -0.87
CA GLU A 378 17.17 20.12 -1.19
C GLU A 378 16.24 19.40 -2.18
N TYR A 379 14.91 19.62 -2.09
CA TYR A 379 13.91 18.83 -2.80
C TYR A 379 13.03 19.61 -3.81
N TYR A 380 13.23 20.91 -4.05
CA TYR A 380 12.38 21.68 -4.99
C TYR A 380 12.37 21.07 -6.40
N ARG A 381 13.49 20.53 -6.89
CA ARG A 381 13.60 19.97 -8.25
C ARG A 381 12.63 18.81 -8.48
N PRO A 382 12.66 17.70 -7.70
CA PRO A 382 11.69 16.63 -7.89
C PRO A 382 10.25 17.08 -7.63
N ILE A 383 10.01 17.99 -6.68
CA ILE A 383 8.66 18.51 -6.36
C ILE A 383 8.09 19.29 -7.56
N VAL A 384 8.86 20.21 -8.14
CA VAL A 384 8.44 21.00 -9.31
C VAL A 384 8.26 20.11 -10.54
N ALA A 385 9.16 19.16 -10.77
CA ALA A 385 9.03 18.21 -11.89
C ALA A 385 7.72 17.42 -11.78
N PHE A 386 7.47 16.82 -10.62
CA PHE A 386 6.25 16.07 -10.36
C PHE A 386 4.99 16.92 -10.45
N GLY A 387 4.99 18.12 -9.87
CA GLY A 387 3.86 19.06 -9.94
C GLY A 387 3.54 19.47 -11.39
N THR A 388 4.56 19.78 -12.19
CA THR A 388 4.36 20.12 -13.61
C THR A 388 3.83 18.94 -14.41
N PHE A 389 4.36 17.72 -14.21
CA PHE A 389 3.84 16.53 -14.87
C PHE A 389 2.39 16.25 -14.50
N TYR A 390 2.02 16.42 -13.23
CA TYR A 390 0.64 16.25 -12.79
C TYR A 390 -0.31 17.25 -13.47
N VAL A 391 0.03 18.53 -13.49
CA VAL A 391 -0.77 19.58 -14.14
C VAL A 391 -0.88 19.32 -15.64
N THR A 392 0.24 19.03 -16.30
CA THR A 392 0.27 18.74 -17.74
C THR A 392 -0.54 17.50 -18.09
N GLN A 393 -0.45 16.44 -17.28
CA GLN A 393 -1.23 15.23 -17.50
C GLN A 393 -2.73 15.46 -17.25
N ALA A 394 -3.10 16.27 -16.25
CA ALA A 394 -4.49 16.66 -16.04
C ALA A 394 -5.04 17.42 -17.25
N ILE A 395 -4.27 18.38 -17.79
CA ILE A 395 -4.62 19.09 -19.03
C ILE A 395 -4.73 18.11 -20.22
N ALA A 396 -3.78 17.19 -20.35
CA ALA A 396 -3.77 16.19 -21.42
C ALA A 396 -5.01 15.29 -21.38
N THR A 397 -5.45 14.88 -20.19
CA THR A 397 -6.68 14.10 -20.01
C THR A 397 -7.92 14.93 -20.36
N LEU A 398 -7.99 16.20 -19.95
CA LEU A 398 -9.09 17.10 -20.32
C LEU A 398 -9.19 17.31 -21.83
N LEU A 399 -8.05 17.32 -22.54
CA LEU A 399 -8.04 17.44 -23.99
C LEU A 399 -8.64 16.24 -24.72
N MET A 400 -8.86 15.10 -24.05
CA MET A 400 -9.44 13.91 -24.67
C MET A 400 -10.96 13.99 -24.85
N SER A 401 -11.65 14.92 -24.17
CA SER A 401 -13.10 15.09 -24.33
C SER A 401 -13.45 16.21 -25.30
N THR A 402 -14.32 15.91 -26.27
CA THR A 402 -14.77 16.86 -27.29
C THR A 402 -15.57 18.02 -26.70
N SER A 403 -16.30 17.79 -25.60
CA SER A 403 -17.02 18.81 -24.83
C SER A 403 -16.51 18.90 -23.38
N LEU A 404 -16.92 19.95 -22.67
CA LEU A 404 -16.66 20.13 -21.22
C LEU A 404 -17.60 19.30 -20.33
N GLN A 405 -18.52 18.55 -20.95
CA GLN A 405 -19.43 17.61 -20.30
C GLN A 405 -19.00 16.18 -20.63
N MET A 406 -19.35 15.22 -19.77
CA MET A 406 -19.12 13.79 -20.02
C MET A 406 -20.07 13.22 -21.10
N THR A 407 -20.15 13.86 -22.28
CA THR A 407 -21.19 13.59 -23.28
C THR A 407 -20.98 12.35 -24.13
N GLU A 408 -19.90 11.59 -23.97
CA GLU A 408 -19.66 10.38 -24.75
C GLU A 408 -19.59 9.17 -23.82
N LEU A 409 -20.68 8.40 -23.77
CA LEU A 409 -20.70 6.99 -23.34
C LEU A 409 -20.49 6.70 -21.84
N MET A 410 -20.54 7.74 -20.98
CA MET A 410 -20.51 7.63 -19.51
C MET A 410 -21.91 7.57 -18.87
N THR A 411 -22.02 6.91 -17.72
CA THR A 411 -23.27 6.69 -16.95
C THR A 411 -23.93 7.99 -16.45
N HIS A 412 -23.15 9.06 -16.24
CA HIS A 412 -23.63 10.38 -15.82
C HIS A 412 -23.27 11.44 -16.86
N LYS A 413 -24.09 11.52 -17.93
CA LYS A 413 -23.88 12.41 -19.09
C LYS A 413 -23.77 13.91 -18.76
N THR A 414 -24.18 14.35 -17.57
CA THR A 414 -24.22 15.75 -17.15
C THR A 414 -23.04 16.19 -16.29
N ASP A 415 -22.17 15.27 -15.85
CA ASP A 415 -21.04 15.62 -15.00
C ASP A 415 -20.01 16.42 -15.80
N SER A 416 -19.44 17.45 -15.18
CA SER A 416 -18.35 18.21 -15.78
C SER A 416 -17.09 17.35 -15.79
N ILE A 417 -16.44 17.24 -16.95
CA ILE A 417 -15.17 16.50 -17.02
C ILE A 417 -14.08 17.14 -16.15
N PHE A 418 -14.14 18.46 -15.96
CA PHE A 418 -13.24 19.17 -15.08
C PHE A 418 -13.38 18.71 -13.63
N SER A 419 -14.61 18.67 -13.09
CA SER A 419 -14.83 18.18 -11.72
C SER A 419 -14.41 16.73 -11.56
N THR A 420 -14.62 15.89 -12.57
CA THR A 420 -14.25 14.47 -12.48
C THR A 420 -12.73 14.28 -12.55
N VAL A 421 -12.02 14.98 -13.44
CA VAL A 421 -10.55 14.89 -13.52
C VAL A 421 -9.91 15.39 -12.21
N VAL A 422 -10.42 16.49 -11.65
CA VAL A 422 -9.86 17.11 -10.44
C VAL A 422 -10.21 16.32 -9.16
N LEU A 423 -11.44 15.83 -9.02
CA LEU A 423 -11.92 15.22 -7.77
C LEU A 423 -11.89 13.69 -7.80
N SER A 424 -12.20 13.08 -8.95
CA SER A 424 -12.42 11.63 -9.06
C SER A 424 -11.25 10.89 -9.69
N TYR A 425 -10.47 11.52 -10.58
CA TYR A 425 -9.31 10.89 -11.25
C TYR A 425 -7.91 11.32 -10.77
N PRO A 426 -7.67 11.99 -9.62
CA PRO A 426 -6.33 12.42 -9.26
C PRO A 426 -5.35 11.24 -9.17
N PHE A 427 -5.82 10.07 -8.74
CA PHE A 427 -4.99 8.87 -8.68
C PHE A 427 -4.66 8.25 -10.04
N LYS A 428 -5.61 8.25 -10.99
CA LYS A 428 -5.33 7.81 -12.37
C LYS A 428 -4.30 8.73 -13.03
N ILE A 429 -4.37 10.03 -12.76
CA ILE A 429 -3.36 11.02 -13.19
C ILE A 429 -2.01 10.71 -12.54
N LEU A 430 -1.98 10.37 -11.25
CA LEU A 430 -0.72 9.99 -10.58
C LEU A 430 -0.06 8.75 -11.21
N GLY A 431 -0.84 7.74 -11.58
CA GLY A 431 -0.31 6.56 -12.27
C GLY A 431 0.36 6.89 -13.61
N THR A 432 -0.21 7.83 -14.37
CA THR A 432 0.38 8.32 -15.62
C THR A 432 1.60 9.21 -15.42
N VAL A 433 1.61 10.00 -14.35
CA VAL A 433 2.79 10.80 -13.95
C VAL A 433 3.99 9.90 -13.66
N LEU A 434 3.81 8.65 -13.20
CA LEU A 434 4.94 7.72 -13.04
C LEU A 434 5.61 7.37 -14.37
N ILE A 435 4.84 7.29 -15.45
CA ILE A 435 5.35 7.01 -16.80
C ILE A 435 6.14 8.21 -17.31
N MET A 436 5.60 9.42 -17.13
CA MET A 436 6.31 10.68 -17.43
C MET A 436 7.59 10.80 -16.59
N GLY A 437 7.53 10.42 -15.30
CA GLY A 437 8.67 10.41 -14.39
C GLY A 437 9.77 9.44 -14.83
N ALA A 438 9.42 8.24 -15.29
CA ALA A 438 10.37 7.28 -15.84
C ALA A 438 11.04 7.81 -17.13
N ALA A 439 10.28 8.40 -18.04
CA ALA A 439 10.83 9.03 -19.24
C ALA A 439 11.76 10.22 -18.90
N TYR A 440 11.35 11.05 -17.93
CA TYR A 440 12.16 12.14 -17.39
C TYR A 440 13.47 11.64 -16.78
N TRP A 441 13.45 10.57 -15.99
CA TRP A 441 14.66 10.01 -15.40
C TRP A 441 15.66 9.51 -16.44
N ILE A 442 15.19 8.92 -17.53
CA ILE A 442 16.03 8.51 -18.65
C ILE A 442 16.68 9.74 -19.31
N LEU A 443 15.87 10.75 -19.66
CA LEU A 443 16.36 11.95 -20.33
C LEU A 443 17.32 12.77 -19.44
N GLU A 444 17.00 12.90 -18.16
CA GLU A 444 17.86 13.58 -17.19
C GLU A 444 19.15 12.80 -16.95
N ALA A 445 19.09 11.47 -16.91
CA ALA A 445 20.29 10.66 -16.79
C ALA A 445 21.20 10.82 -18.02
N PHE A 446 20.68 10.95 -19.24
CA PHE A 446 21.54 11.16 -20.41
C PHE A 446 22.10 12.57 -20.51
N THR A 447 21.25 13.58 -20.31
CA THR A 447 21.62 14.99 -20.52
C THR A 447 22.30 15.63 -19.31
N ASN A 448 22.06 15.10 -18.11
CA ASN A 448 22.41 15.69 -16.82
C ASN A 448 21.87 17.14 -16.66
N ARG A 449 20.77 17.47 -17.36
CA ARG A 449 20.14 18.79 -17.36
C ARG A 449 18.69 18.68 -16.89
N TYR A 450 18.43 19.23 -15.71
CA TYR A 450 17.12 19.16 -15.06
C TYR A 450 16.03 19.85 -15.89
N TRP A 451 16.22 21.13 -16.23
CA TRP A 451 15.18 21.94 -16.89
C TRP A 451 14.92 21.48 -18.31
N LEU A 452 15.98 21.15 -19.06
CA LEU A 452 15.84 20.51 -20.37
C LEU A 452 14.93 19.29 -20.27
N SER A 453 15.18 18.40 -19.31
CA SER A 453 14.43 17.15 -19.19
C SER A 453 12.97 17.38 -18.79
N VAL A 454 12.71 18.21 -17.78
CA VAL A 454 11.35 18.52 -17.32
C VAL A 454 10.53 19.21 -18.41
N ILE A 455 11.08 20.23 -19.05
CA ILE A 455 10.36 21.00 -20.08
C ILE A 455 10.10 20.11 -21.31
N THR A 456 11.07 19.31 -21.72
CA THR A 456 10.91 18.41 -22.90
C THR A 456 9.81 17.38 -22.68
N ILE A 457 9.75 16.75 -21.51
CA ILE A 457 8.71 15.75 -21.20
C ILE A 457 7.32 16.38 -21.15
N ASN A 458 7.17 17.55 -20.53
CA ASN A 458 5.91 18.29 -20.52
C ASN A 458 5.48 18.71 -21.95
N ALA A 459 6.42 19.24 -22.73
CA ALA A 459 6.16 19.66 -24.11
C ALA A 459 5.72 18.47 -24.99
N PHE A 460 6.41 17.33 -24.89
CA PHE A 460 6.04 16.11 -25.61
C PHE A 460 4.63 15.64 -25.24
N CYS A 461 4.29 15.62 -23.95
CA CYS A 461 2.96 15.25 -23.47
C CYS A 461 1.87 16.17 -24.04
N LEU A 462 2.08 17.48 -24.03
CA LEU A 462 1.12 18.46 -24.58
C LEU A 462 0.96 18.32 -26.10
N VAL A 463 2.05 18.22 -26.84
CA VAL A 463 2.01 18.01 -28.30
C VAL A 463 1.26 16.71 -28.62
N TYR A 464 1.53 15.65 -27.87
CA TYR A 464 0.84 14.37 -28.03
C TYR A 464 -0.65 14.45 -27.68
N ALA A 465 -1.02 15.20 -26.65
CA ALA A 465 -2.42 15.45 -26.29
C ALA A 465 -3.15 16.26 -27.37
N ILE A 466 -2.51 17.29 -27.94
CA ILE A 466 -3.07 18.08 -29.05
C ILE A 466 -3.28 17.19 -30.28
N ALA A 467 -2.30 16.34 -30.63
CA ALA A 467 -2.44 15.40 -31.75
C ALA A 467 -3.62 14.43 -31.53
N ASN A 468 -3.77 13.91 -30.31
CA ASN A 468 -4.92 13.08 -29.95
C ASN A 468 -6.24 13.85 -30.05
N ARG A 469 -6.31 15.09 -29.58
CA ARG A 469 -7.51 15.92 -29.69
C ARG A 469 -7.91 16.13 -31.15
N LEU A 470 -6.97 16.48 -32.02
CA LEU A 470 -7.22 16.62 -33.45
C LEU A 470 -7.77 15.33 -34.06
N LYS A 471 -7.16 14.18 -33.70
CA LYS A 471 -7.63 12.88 -34.18
C LYS A 471 -9.03 12.53 -33.65
N ILE A 472 -9.29 12.72 -32.36
CA ILE A 472 -10.59 12.44 -31.72
C ILE A 472 -11.72 13.25 -32.36
N ILE A 473 -11.50 14.54 -32.65
CA ILE A 473 -12.50 15.37 -33.35
C ILE A 473 -12.82 14.79 -34.74
N SER A 474 -11.82 14.26 -35.45
CA SER A 474 -11.99 13.76 -36.82
C SER A 474 -12.52 12.33 -36.91
N ARG A 475 -12.17 11.45 -35.96
CA ARG A 475 -12.35 10.00 -36.07
C ARG A 475 -12.88 9.33 -34.78
N ALA A 476 -13.28 10.12 -33.79
CA ALA A 476 -13.78 9.63 -32.48
C ALA A 476 -12.89 8.54 -31.84
N THR A 477 -11.59 8.58 -32.12
CA THR A 477 -10.61 7.59 -31.66
C THR A 477 -9.30 8.29 -31.33
N PRO A 478 -8.65 7.94 -30.22
CA PRO A 478 -7.31 8.44 -29.89
C PRO A 478 -6.25 7.81 -30.81
N VAL A 479 -5.01 8.26 -30.67
CA VAL A 479 -3.85 7.76 -31.41
C VAL A 479 -3.47 6.37 -30.87
N VAL A 480 -3.31 5.41 -31.77
CA VAL A 480 -2.96 4.00 -31.52
C VAL A 480 -1.64 3.62 -32.17
N PRO A 481 -0.96 2.56 -31.69
CA PRO A 481 0.27 2.05 -32.31
C PRO A 481 0.12 1.74 -33.81
N SER A 482 -1.04 1.24 -34.26
CA SER A 482 -1.26 0.94 -35.68
C SER A 482 -1.20 2.18 -36.58
N ASP A 483 -1.56 3.37 -36.07
CA ASP A 483 -1.43 4.61 -36.85
C ASP A 483 0.05 4.92 -37.16
N MET A 484 0.97 4.54 -36.26
CA MET A 484 2.41 4.74 -36.45
C MET A 484 3.00 3.73 -37.44
N ALA A 485 2.34 2.60 -37.69
CA ALA A 485 2.74 1.67 -38.74
C ALA A 485 2.31 2.16 -40.14
N GLU A 486 1.28 3.01 -40.20
CA GLU A 486 0.76 3.63 -41.43
C GLU A 486 1.47 4.96 -41.76
N LEU A 487 2.80 5.03 -41.67
CA LEU A 487 3.60 6.26 -41.87
C LEU A 487 3.30 7.00 -43.20
N GLY A 488 2.80 6.30 -44.22
CA GLY A 488 2.37 6.88 -45.50
C GLY A 488 1.14 7.80 -45.41
N SER A 489 0.36 7.73 -44.33
CA SER A 489 -0.85 8.53 -44.11
C SER A 489 -0.59 9.90 -43.47
N PHE A 490 0.63 10.19 -43.01
CA PHE A 490 0.94 11.42 -42.27
C PHE A 490 0.63 12.70 -43.07
N LYS A 491 0.85 12.64 -44.40
CA LYS A 491 0.50 13.73 -45.32
C LYS A 491 -1.00 13.93 -45.45
N GLU A 492 -1.77 12.84 -45.50
CA GLU A 492 -3.23 12.88 -45.55
C GLU A 492 -3.81 13.43 -44.23
N ILE A 493 -3.27 13.01 -43.08
CA ILE A 493 -3.68 13.51 -41.77
C ILE A 493 -3.36 15.00 -41.61
N LEU A 494 -2.15 15.46 -42.00
CA LEU A 494 -1.77 16.88 -41.97
C LEU A 494 -2.68 17.75 -42.83
N SER A 495 -3.16 17.24 -43.98
CA SER A 495 -4.08 17.99 -44.85
C SER A 495 -5.47 18.21 -44.24
N LEU A 496 -5.84 17.44 -43.21
CA LEU A 496 -7.11 17.56 -42.50
C LEU A 496 -7.03 18.51 -41.29
N VAL A 497 -5.83 18.94 -40.89
CA VAL A 497 -5.62 19.79 -39.72
C VAL A 497 -5.61 21.26 -40.13
N ASN A 498 -6.31 22.11 -39.37
CA ASN A 498 -6.31 23.55 -39.59
C ASN A 498 -4.86 24.10 -39.55
N PRO A 499 -4.38 24.81 -40.60
CA PRO A 499 -3.04 25.39 -40.64
C PRO A 499 -2.67 26.24 -39.43
N LEU A 500 -3.64 26.91 -38.79
CA LEU A 500 -3.43 27.70 -37.57
C LEU A 500 -2.94 26.83 -36.40
N VAL A 501 -3.42 25.59 -36.30
CA VAL A 501 -2.97 24.65 -35.26
C VAL A 501 -1.53 24.23 -35.52
N VAL A 502 -1.15 24.01 -36.79
CA VAL A 502 0.22 23.67 -37.18
C VAL A 502 1.18 24.82 -36.82
N TRP A 503 0.83 26.06 -37.19
CA TRP A 503 1.60 27.24 -36.81
C TRP A 503 1.66 27.44 -35.29
N GLY A 504 0.56 27.21 -34.57
CA GLY A 504 0.52 27.27 -33.11
C GLY A 504 1.48 26.28 -32.46
N VAL A 505 1.53 25.03 -32.95
CA VAL A 505 2.47 24.01 -32.45
C VAL A 505 3.93 24.39 -32.77
N LEU A 506 4.21 24.90 -33.97
CA LEU A 506 5.56 25.36 -34.35
C LEU A 506 6.04 26.52 -33.46
N ILE A 507 5.21 27.55 -33.28
CA ILE A 507 5.50 28.69 -32.39
C ILE A 507 5.70 28.20 -30.95
N GLY A 508 4.83 27.30 -30.48
CA GLY A 508 4.96 26.68 -29.16
C GLY A 508 6.29 25.94 -28.98
N LEU A 509 6.75 25.20 -29.99
CA LEU A 509 8.04 24.50 -29.96
C LEU A 509 9.22 25.47 -29.89
N VAL A 510 9.16 26.59 -30.64
CA VAL A 510 10.17 27.66 -30.54
C VAL A 510 10.19 28.26 -29.13
N LEU A 511 9.02 28.57 -28.55
CA LEU A 511 8.92 29.09 -27.18
C LEU A 511 9.47 28.12 -26.15
N VAL A 512 9.25 26.82 -26.32
CA VAL A 512 9.82 25.75 -25.48
C VAL A 512 11.35 25.78 -25.55
N VAL A 513 11.94 25.89 -26.74
CA VAL A 513 13.41 26.00 -26.89
C VAL A 513 13.94 27.24 -26.20
N VAL A 514 13.29 28.40 -26.39
CA VAL A 514 13.66 29.66 -25.72
C VAL A 514 13.58 29.51 -24.21
N ALA A 515 12.50 28.92 -23.67
CA ALA A 515 12.33 28.69 -22.24
C ALA A 515 13.45 27.79 -21.67
N ILE A 516 13.80 26.70 -22.36
CA ILE A 516 14.91 25.83 -21.96
C ILE A 516 16.22 26.64 -21.90
N VAL A 517 16.53 27.43 -22.93
CA VAL A 517 17.78 28.22 -22.98
C VAL A 517 17.84 29.25 -21.86
N LEU A 518 16.74 29.99 -21.62
CA LEU A 518 16.69 31.04 -20.60
C LEU A 518 16.85 30.49 -19.18
N VAL A 519 16.15 29.40 -18.87
CA VAL A 519 16.18 28.80 -17.54
C VAL A 519 17.51 28.08 -17.29
N GLU A 520 18.04 27.36 -18.29
CA GLU A 520 19.31 26.64 -18.17
C GLU A 520 20.50 27.60 -17.97
N ARG A 521 20.45 28.81 -18.55
CA ARG A 521 21.48 29.85 -18.31
C ARG A 521 21.54 30.33 -16.86
N ARG A 522 20.41 30.29 -16.15
CA ARG A 522 20.30 30.75 -14.75
C ARG A 522 20.39 29.59 -13.74
N ALA A 523 20.26 28.35 -14.20
CA ALA A 523 20.21 27.19 -13.34
C ALA A 523 21.59 26.73 -12.89
N SER A 524 21.73 26.37 -11.62
CA SER A 524 22.92 25.70 -11.13
C SER A 524 23.01 24.27 -11.69
N LYS A 525 24.16 23.96 -12.31
CA LYS A 525 24.44 22.60 -12.79
C LYS A 525 24.61 21.68 -11.58
N VAL A 526 23.80 20.64 -11.50
CA VAL A 526 24.01 19.55 -10.53
C VAL A 526 24.53 18.37 -11.30
N ILE A 527 25.76 17.97 -10.99
CA ILE A 527 26.40 16.83 -11.63
C ILE A 527 25.98 15.58 -10.87
N GLN A 528 25.24 14.70 -11.55
CA GLN A 528 24.85 13.42 -10.98
C GLN A 528 26.00 12.41 -11.11
N SER A 529 26.18 11.58 -10.09
CA SER A 529 27.15 10.48 -10.14
C SER A 529 26.70 9.40 -11.13
N TRP A 530 27.65 8.73 -11.78
CA TRP A 530 27.38 7.62 -12.70
C TRP A 530 26.47 6.53 -12.11
N PRO A 531 26.65 6.07 -10.85
CA PRO A 531 25.75 5.10 -10.25
C PRO A 531 24.30 5.60 -10.21
N SER A 532 24.06 6.86 -9.82
CA SER A 532 22.72 7.44 -9.78
C SER A 532 22.08 7.47 -11.16
N ARG A 533 22.84 7.85 -12.20
CA ARG A 533 22.38 7.89 -13.59
C ARG A 533 21.99 6.49 -14.07
N ILE A 534 22.85 5.50 -13.84
CA ILE A 534 22.60 4.09 -14.24
C ILE A 534 21.36 3.55 -13.53
N THR A 535 21.21 3.78 -12.22
CA THR A 535 20.04 3.33 -11.46
C THR A 535 18.74 3.95 -11.99
N LYS A 536 18.73 5.26 -12.28
CA LYS A 536 17.57 5.93 -12.86
C LYS A 536 17.16 5.33 -14.20
N VAL A 537 18.13 5.08 -15.09
CA VAL A 537 17.86 4.47 -16.40
C VAL A 537 17.33 3.05 -16.24
N LEU A 538 17.98 2.21 -15.44
CA LEU A 538 17.58 0.81 -15.26
C LEU A 538 16.17 0.68 -14.66
N VAL A 539 15.88 1.42 -13.58
CA VAL A 539 14.56 1.39 -12.93
C VAL A 539 13.48 1.86 -13.91
N SER A 540 13.73 2.96 -14.63
CA SER A 540 12.79 3.50 -15.60
C SER A 540 12.57 2.55 -16.77
N LEU A 541 13.64 1.95 -17.30
CA LEU A 541 13.56 1.04 -18.43
C LEU A 541 12.81 -0.24 -18.07
N VAL A 542 13.09 -0.84 -16.90
CA VAL A 542 12.35 -2.01 -16.40
C VAL A 542 10.86 -1.69 -16.26
N PHE A 543 10.53 -0.52 -15.69
CA PHE A 543 9.15 -0.08 -15.55
C PHE A 543 8.47 0.11 -16.92
N LEU A 544 9.08 0.86 -17.84
CA LEU A 544 8.52 1.14 -19.17
C LEU A 544 8.40 -0.12 -20.04
N LEU A 545 9.40 -1.01 -20.04
CA LEU A 545 9.34 -2.28 -20.76
C LEU A 545 8.23 -3.18 -20.24
N GLY A 546 7.99 -3.17 -18.92
CA GLY A 546 6.87 -3.90 -18.33
C GLY A 546 5.50 -3.41 -18.83
N LEU A 547 5.37 -2.13 -19.19
CA LEU A 547 4.11 -1.59 -19.76
C LEU A 547 3.81 -2.16 -21.15
N GLY A 548 4.82 -2.65 -21.87
CA GLY A 548 4.64 -3.35 -23.14
C GLY A 548 3.85 -4.66 -23.04
N LYS A 549 3.57 -5.17 -21.83
CA LYS A 549 2.74 -6.36 -21.57
C LYS A 549 1.45 -6.03 -20.83
N MET A 550 1.01 -4.77 -20.89
CA MET A 550 -0.17 -4.30 -20.16
C MET A 550 -1.48 -4.85 -20.73
N GLY A 551 -1.50 -5.31 -21.98
CA GLY A 551 -2.65 -5.96 -22.61
C GLY A 551 -2.83 -7.43 -22.21
N GLY A 552 -1.73 -8.16 -21.96
CA GLY A 552 -1.74 -9.57 -21.56
C GLY A 552 -1.96 -9.86 -20.05
N SER A 553 -1.78 -11.13 -19.66
CA SER A 553 -2.23 -11.67 -18.37
C SER A 553 -1.45 -11.25 -17.11
N TYR A 554 -0.21 -10.77 -17.23
CA TYR A 554 0.58 -10.30 -16.06
C TYR A 554 1.76 -9.40 -16.44
N SER A 555 1.89 -8.28 -15.73
CA SER A 555 3.10 -7.43 -15.70
C SER A 555 3.20 -6.65 -14.39
N PHE A 556 4.40 -6.55 -13.82
CA PHE A 556 4.64 -5.73 -12.62
C PHE A 556 4.20 -4.27 -12.83
N SER A 557 4.53 -3.68 -13.98
CA SER A 557 4.16 -2.29 -14.29
C SER A 557 2.66 -2.12 -14.44
N ARG A 558 1.96 -3.12 -14.99
CA ARG A 558 0.48 -3.15 -15.02
C ARG A 558 -0.08 -3.13 -13.60
N ASN A 559 0.43 -3.98 -12.71
CA ASN A 559 -0.04 -4.04 -11.32
C ASN A 559 0.19 -2.72 -10.60
N VAL A 560 1.34 -2.06 -10.82
CA VAL A 560 1.59 -0.71 -10.28
C VAL A 560 0.52 0.27 -10.76
N LEU A 561 0.16 0.27 -12.04
CA LEU A 561 -0.88 1.15 -12.58
C LEU A 561 -2.29 0.79 -12.12
N GLU A 562 -2.60 -0.49 -11.90
CA GLU A 562 -3.87 -0.92 -11.30
C GLU A 562 -4.02 -0.42 -9.86
N VAL A 563 -2.91 -0.29 -9.11
CA VAL A 563 -2.92 0.40 -7.81
C VAL A 563 -3.25 1.88 -7.95
N PHE A 564 -3.01 2.48 -9.12
CA PHE A 564 -3.45 3.83 -9.50
C PHE A 564 -4.81 3.85 -10.24
N GLY A 565 -5.55 2.73 -10.23
CA GLY A 565 -6.95 2.68 -10.65
C GLY A 565 -7.09 2.67 -12.17
N ILE A 566 -5.98 2.42 -12.85
CA ILE A 566 -5.90 2.31 -14.29
C ILE A 566 -5.98 0.83 -14.63
N TYR A 567 -7.21 0.34 -14.83
CA TYR A 567 -7.47 -1.06 -15.16
C TYR A 567 -7.57 -1.22 -16.68
N ASN A 568 -6.69 -2.03 -17.27
CA ASN A 568 -6.84 -2.41 -18.67
C ASN A 568 -7.78 -3.62 -18.79
N ASN A 569 -9.06 -3.33 -18.95
CA ASN A 569 -10.11 -4.37 -19.06
C ASN A 569 -10.42 -4.72 -20.52
N GLY A 570 -9.54 -4.38 -21.47
CA GLY A 570 -9.82 -4.54 -22.90
C GLY A 570 -11.05 -3.74 -23.32
N SER A 571 -11.24 -2.55 -22.73
CA SER A 571 -12.41 -1.71 -22.99
C SER A 571 -12.64 -1.57 -24.49
N ALA A 572 -13.76 -2.12 -24.97
CA ALA A 572 -14.17 -2.03 -26.37
C ALA A 572 -14.28 -0.57 -26.84
N ASN A 573 -14.40 0.38 -25.89
CA ASN A 573 -14.41 1.81 -26.14
C ASN A 573 -13.09 2.49 -25.74
N MET A 574 -12.21 2.66 -26.72
CA MET A 574 -10.90 3.29 -26.53
C MET A 574 -10.99 4.79 -26.22
N LEU A 575 -12.03 5.47 -26.71
CA LEU A 575 -12.23 6.89 -26.45
C LEU A 575 -12.55 7.15 -24.98
N LEU A 576 -13.43 6.35 -24.40
CA LEU A 576 -13.73 6.39 -22.96
C LEU A 576 -12.47 6.14 -22.13
N TYR A 577 -11.67 5.15 -22.52
CA TYR A 577 -10.42 4.86 -21.82
C TYR A 577 -9.43 6.03 -21.86
N ALA A 578 -9.34 6.73 -22.99
CA ALA A 578 -8.54 7.95 -23.12
C ALA A 578 -9.08 9.11 -22.29
N GLN A 579 -10.40 9.28 -22.20
CA GLN A 579 -11.05 10.31 -21.37
C GLN A 579 -10.82 10.08 -19.88
N GLU A 580 -10.74 8.83 -19.43
CA GLU A 580 -10.47 8.52 -18.02
C GLU A 580 -8.99 8.56 -17.63
N ASN A 581 -8.11 8.06 -18.51
CA ASN A 581 -6.71 7.78 -18.16
C ASN A 581 -5.71 8.66 -18.94
N GLY A 582 -6.19 9.47 -19.89
CA GLY A 582 -5.38 10.32 -20.74
C GLY A 582 -4.78 9.61 -21.96
N PRO A 583 -4.17 10.39 -22.88
CA PRO A 583 -3.70 9.89 -24.17
C PRO A 583 -2.55 8.87 -24.06
N ILE A 584 -1.64 9.05 -23.10
CA ILE A 584 -0.49 8.14 -22.90
C ILE A 584 -0.97 6.73 -22.55
N MET A 585 -1.94 6.60 -21.64
CA MET A 585 -2.48 5.28 -21.30
C MET A 585 -3.24 4.65 -22.44
N ALA A 586 -4.02 5.45 -23.17
CA ALA A 586 -4.76 4.98 -24.33
C ALA A 586 -3.82 4.29 -25.33
N PHE A 587 -2.67 4.91 -25.63
CA PHE A 587 -1.66 4.32 -26.49
C PHE A 587 -1.04 3.03 -25.92
N LEU A 588 -0.60 3.07 -24.65
CA LEU A 588 0.06 1.93 -24.00
C LEU A 588 -0.87 0.72 -23.87
N SER A 589 -2.17 0.94 -23.66
CA SER A 589 -3.16 -0.13 -23.57
C SER A 589 -3.27 -0.97 -24.84
N GLN A 590 -2.82 -0.44 -25.98
CA GLN A 590 -2.90 -1.08 -27.30
C GLN A 590 -1.58 -1.68 -27.79
N LEU A 591 -0.50 -1.60 -27.01
CA LEU A 591 0.80 -2.16 -27.42
C LEU A 591 0.80 -3.69 -27.53
N ASP A 592 -0.01 -4.36 -26.71
CA ASP A 592 -0.06 -5.83 -26.57
C ASP A 592 -1.46 -6.38 -26.82
N VAL A 593 -2.22 -5.73 -27.71
CA VAL A 593 -3.55 -6.19 -28.07
C VAL A 593 -3.45 -7.07 -29.31
N LYS A 594 -3.74 -8.36 -29.14
CA LYS A 594 -3.87 -9.30 -30.24
C LYS A 594 -5.20 -9.06 -30.96
N ILE A 595 -5.14 -8.41 -32.12
CA ILE A 595 -6.33 -8.01 -32.90
C ILE A 595 -7.10 -9.23 -33.44
N MET A 596 -6.40 -10.22 -34.02
CA MET A 596 -6.96 -11.52 -34.39
C MET A 596 -5.89 -12.58 -34.58
N ASP A 597 -6.27 -13.86 -34.47
CA ASP A 597 -5.45 -14.97 -34.97
C ASP A 597 -5.40 -14.94 -36.51
N GLN A 598 -4.22 -15.23 -37.07
CA GLN A 598 -4.08 -15.32 -38.52
C GLN A 598 -5.04 -16.40 -39.06
N PRO A 599 -5.94 -16.06 -40.01
CA PRO A 599 -6.90 -17.02 -40.51
C PRO A 599 -6.20 -18.19 -41.22
N LYS A 600 -6.77 -19.39 -41.09
CA LYS A 600 -6.23 -20.60 -41.72
C LYS A 600 -6.10 -20.41 -43.23
N GLY A 601 -4.91 -20.69 -43.77
CA GLY A 601 -4.62 -20.56 -45.21
C GLY A 601 -4.28 -19.14 -45.68
N TYR A 602 -4.15 -18.16 -44.78
CA TYR A 602 -3.68 -16.82 -45.16
C TYR A 602 -2.22 -16.86 -45.61
N SER A 603 -1.98 -16.56 -46.88
CA SER A 603 -0.66 -16.42 -47.46
C SER A 603 -0.67 -15.34 -48.54
N LYS A 604 0.51 -14.78 -48.84
CA LYS A 604 0.68 -13.83 -49.96
C LYS A 604 0.18 -14.42 -51.28
N GLN A 605 0.38 -15.73 -51.48
CA GLN A 605 -0.11 -16.45 -52.66
C GLN A 605 -1.64 -16.54 -52.68
N ALA A 606 -2.29 -16.84 -51.55
CA ALA A 606 -3.75 -16.86 -51.46
C ALA A 606 -4.36 -15.48 -51.76
N ILE A 607 -3.78 -14.41 -51.22
CA ILE A 607 -4.20 -13.04 -51.53
C ILE A 607 -4.01 -12.71 -53.01
N ASN A 608 -2.86 -13.05 -53.59
CA ASN A 608 -2.61 -12.82 -55.02
C ASN A 608 -3.61 -13.59 -55.91
N ASN A 609 -4.00 -14.81 -55.51
CA ASN A 609 -5.00 -15.59 -56.22
C ASN A 609 -6.38 -14.93 -56.16
N ILE A 610 -6.77 -14.39 -54.99
CA ILE A 610 -8.00 -13.61 -54.83
C ILE A 610 -7.97 -12.35 -55.71
N VAL A 611 -6.86 -11.61 -55.71
CA VAL A 611 -6.68 -10.41 -56.55
C VAL A 611 -6.82 -10.77 -58.02
N LYS A 612 -6.15 -11.83 -58.50
CA LYS A 612 -6.27 -12.31 -59.89
C LYS A 612 -7.71 -12.70 -60.23
N LYS A 613 -8.39 -13.45 -59.35
CA LYS A 613 -9.79 -13.87 -59.54
C LYS A 613 -10.69 -12.65 -59.75
N TYR A 614 -10.57 -11.63 -58.90
CA TYR A 614 -11.41 -10.44 -59.01
C TYR A 614 -10.98 -9.50 -60.14
N GLN A 615 -9.70 -9.46 -60.53
CA GLN A 615 -9.27 -8.72 -61.73
C GLN A 615 -9.87 -9.32 -63.01
N VAL A 616 -9.87 -10.65 -63.15
CA VAL A 616 -10.52 -11.33 -64.28
C VAL A 616 -12.02 -11.02 -64.27
N ARG A 617 -12.69 -11.16 -63.12
CA ARG A 617 -14.12 -10.86 -62.98
C ARG A 617 -14.44 -9.41 -63.32
N ALA A 618 -13.60 -8.47 -62.87
CA ALA A 618 -13.76 -7.05 -63.16
C ALA A 618 -13.63 -6.76 -64.66
N ARG A 619 -12.66 -7.38 -65.37
CA ARG A 619 -12.54 -7.27 -66.83
C ARG A 619 -13.79 -7.77 -67.54
N THR A 620 -14.36 -8.89 -67.11
CA THR A 620 -15.60 -9.42 -67.70
C THR A 620 -16.79 -8.48 -67.49
N ILE A 621 -17.00 -7.99 -66.26
CA ILE A 621 -18.10 -7.07 -65.95
C ILE A 621 -17.94 -5.74 -66.69
N ASN A 622 -16.72 -5.24 -66.83
CA ASN A 622 -16.45 -3.97 -67.51
C ASN A 622 -16.76 -4.01 -69.02
N LYS A 623 -16.86 -5.20 -69.66
CA LYS A 623 -17.21 -5.31 -71.09
C LYS A 623 -18.64 -4.85 -71.39
N THR A 624 -19.56 -5.01 -70.44
CA THR A 624 -20.99 -4.66 -70.61
C THR A 624 -21.38 -3.45 -69.78
N ARG A 625 -20.40 -2.75 -69.19
CA ARG A 625 -20.63 -1.63 -68.29
C ARG A 625 -20.87 -0.35 -69.10
N THR A 626 -22.05 0.23 -68.96
CA THR A 626 -22.47 1.44 -69.66
C THR A 626 -22.07 2.74 -68.94
N VAL A 627 -21.72 2.66 -67.66
CA VAL A 627 -21.31 3.81 -66.83
C VAL A 627 -19.88 3.61 -66.37
N GLU A 628 -19.01 4.58 -66.65
CA GLU A 628 -17.63 4.53 -66.20
C GLU A 628 -17.53 4.54 -64.66
N PRO A 629 -16.62 3.74 -64.06
CA PRO A 629 -16.44 3.69 -62.60
C PRO A 629 -16.19 5.05 -61.95
N LYS A 630 -15.55 5.99 -62.67
CA LYS A 630 -15.28 7.35 -62.19
C LYS A 630 -16.55 8.20 -61.98
N ASN A 631 -17.66 7.80 -62.60
CA ASN A 631 -18.96 8.48 -62.50
C ASN A 631 -19.89 7.83 -61.47
N LEU A 632 -19.43 6.80 -60.74
CA LEU A 632 -20.21 6.11 -59.72
C LEU A 632 -19.75 6.51 -58.32
N THR A 633 -20.63 7.13 -57.55
CA THR A 633 -20.39 7.37 -56.12
C THR A 633 -20.58 6.04 -55.36
N SER A 634 -19.46 5.40 -55.02
CA SER A 634 -19.47 4.16 -54.23
C SER A 634 -19.18 4.47 -52.77
N ILE A 635 -20.15 4.19 -51.89
CA ILE A 635 -19.98 4.35 -50.45
C ILE A 635 -19.57 3.00 -49.86
N PHE A 636 -18.30 2.86 -49.49
CA PHE A 636 -17.79 1.71 -48.75
C PHE A 636 -17.85 2.01 -47.25
N LYS A 637 -18.71 1.28 -46.52
CA LYS A 637 -18.74 1.30 -45.06
C LYS A 637 -18.06 0.04 -44.53
N SER A 638 -16.84 0.17 -44.03
CA SER A 638 -16.13 -0.93 -43.36
C SER A 638 -16.54 -0.98 -41.89
N SER A 639 -17.09 -2.10 -41.42
CA SER A 639 -17.36 -2.36 -40.01
C SER A 639 -16.37 -3.37 -39.45
N ALA A 640 -15.12 -2.93 -39.20
CA ALA A 640 -14.12 -3.78 -38.56
C ALA A 640 -14.51 -4.23 -37.13
N THR A 641 -15.49 -3.57 -36.52
CA THR A 641 -15.92 -3.76 -35.13
C THR A 641 -17.10 -4.72 -34.91
N MET A 642 -17.72 -5.28 -35.96
CA MET A 642 -18.89 -6.16 -35.80
C MET A 642 -18.56 -7.65 -35.60
N ILE A 643 -17.28 -8.04 -35.55
CA ILE A 643 -16.86 -9.47 -35.57
C ILE A 643 -16.58 -10.05 -34.17
N THR A 644 -16.72 -9.27 -33.09
CA THR A 644 -16.55 -9.78 -31.72
C THR A 644 -17.90 -10.06 -31.05
N ASN A 645 -18.54 -11.17 -31.44
CA ASN A 645 -19.41 -11.95 -30.55
C ASN A 645 -19.64 -13.34 -31.16
N PRO A 646 -19.01 -14.40 -30.64
CA PRO A 646 -19.64 -15.72 -30.60
C PRO A 646 -20.72 -15.79 -29.53
#